data_AF-A0A2Z2NY65-F1
#
_entry.id   AF-A0A2Z2NY65-F1
#
_cell.length_a   1.000
_cell.length_b   1.000
_cell.length_c   1.000
_cell.angle_alpha   90.00
_cell.angle_beta   90.00
_cell.angle_gamma   90.00
#
_symmetry.space_group_name_H-M   'P 1'
#
loop_
_entity.id
_entity.type
_entity.pdbx_description
1 polymer ?
#
loop_
_entity_poly.entity_id
_entity_poly.type
_entity_poly.pdbx_seq_one_letter_code
_entity_poly.pdbx_strand_id
1 'polypeptide(L)'
;MEVLQGNQSGSKHSRRRLDRIALGENRALDWGHQESDIGLQCVSPLELADILAQSNGFLDLIPLSASNEAAEPSSDGNTASSTTACATACATDRCNLHTVHDSTDLLQRCKKILVENALIKDKGDRQLYLAAGFISWPDAANANARQRAPLLLYPALLVRIPDEQNYEIRLTGDSPEYNQTLIIHAEQRFGVKLPAQEDPLALSSFFDEVAEAIREVPTLQLELDTCLGSAALLVPTQRSADNVSLPDVPMNFDVGLAMSITGKKSLQQLSAVLQLIPDYNQVDAPSTPEPAPLPSSPSIASLRKYAVRLAAEGLDHVEFRQLTTLPDVIGKWTSAVSTALDCETIKTVLRMPELSARELIRLAGIIELIDKAPNNIESLGHADLCYANSTILLRRARHQAKLIEDELTGLQEHFVMDKVPGKSQLLSLLSELSVTVERGPELVDSTYFNARRQFMEFSIHKSAHLTAEHRRLLSQLAKVMRFRELFVNNTEYRAALGPGYRGLRTDWDVLTHTCEYARELADVLQSETLASQILRNWTAFRAAYSVELELLQNAAEACRRLLGTVGTRWQTQTAASLTVHAQLIASRLTEWRTTYGSMDNHADKTPAMVLSSFSGRSHDDILVETQVDETRTRINRQLQDGEIRREQITDTLKWLLAASQAATDHDLDIDAIVEHLQIA
;
A
#
# COMPACT_ATOMS: atom_id res chain seq x y z
N MET A 1 -51.63 -7.87 -52.08
CA MET A 1 -50.64 -8.94 -52.29
C MET A 1 -49.31 -8.44 -51.76
N GLU A 2 -48.72 -9.28 -50.92
CA GLU A 2 -47.33 -9.37 -50.46
C GLU A 2 -46.70 -8.21 -49.66
N VAL A 3 -46.67 -8.51 -48.35
CA VAL A 3 -45.71 -8.09 -47.32
C VAL A 3 -44.30 -8.53 -47.70
N LEU A 4 -43.30 -7.68 -47.43
CA LEU A 4 -41.93 -8.12 -47.15
C LEU A 4 -41.43 -7.45 -45.88
N GLN A 5 -41.15 -8.30 -44.88
CA GLN A 5 -40.54 -7.98 -43.59
C GLN A 5 -39.05 -7.67 -43.77
N GLY A 6 -38.52 -6.82 -42.88
CA GLY A 6 -37.09 -6.55 -42.76
C GLY A 6 -36.74 -5.92 -41.40
N ASN A 7 -37.23 -6.51 -40.31
CA ASN A 7 -36.73 -6.23 -38.97
C ASN A 7 -35.43 -7.02 -38.77
N GLN A 8 -34.29 -6.36 -38.92
CA GLN A 8 -33.02 -6.80 -38.31
C GLN A 8 -32.44 -5.63 -37.52
N SER A 9 -32.91 -5.48 -36.29
CA SER A 9 -32.28 -4.63 -35.27
C SER A 9 -31.06 -5.37 -34.71
N GLY A 10 -30.03 -5.54 -35.53
CA GLY A 10 -28.70 -5.89 -35.03
C GLY A 10 -28.21 -4.76 -34.12
N SER A 11 -27.87 -5.11 -32.88
CA SER A 11 -27.32 -4.21 -31.86
C SER A 11 -26.24 -3.30 -32.46
N LYS A 12 -26.52 -1.99 -32.51
CA LYS A 12 -25.56 -0.95 -32.95
C LYS A 12 -24.28 -0.93 -32.10
N HIS A 13 -24.28 -1.57 -30.92
CA HIS A 13 -23.12 -1.67 -30.04
C HIS A 13 -22.14 -2.79 -30.43
N SER A 14 -22.65 -3.95 -30.86
CA SER A 14 -21.81 -5.06 -31.34
C SER A 14 -21.03 -4.71 -32.61
N ARG A 15 -21.70 -4.06 -33.57
CA ARG A 15 -21.05 -3.52 -34.78
C ARG A 15 -20.01 -2.46 -34.45
N ARG A 16 -20.28 -1.55 -33.51
CA ARG A 16 -19.30 -0.53 -33.08
C ARG A 16 -18.05 -1.11 -32.41
N ARG A 17 -18.15 -2.25 -31.71
CA ARG A 17 -16.99 -2.92 -31.08
C ARG A 17 -16.09 -3.59 -32.12
N LEU A 18 -16.69 -4.30 -33.08
CA LEU A 18 -15.98 -4.88 -34.23
C LEU A 18 -15.45 -3.79 -35.18
N ASP A 19 -16.20 -2.71 -35.41
CA ASP A 19 -15.77 -1.57 -36.22
C ASP A 19 -14.64 -0.77 -35.53
N ARG A 20 -14.59 -0.68 -34.19
CA ARG A 20 -13.46 -0.08 -33.44
C ARG A 20 -12.16 -0.86 -33.62
N ILE A 21 -12.24 -2.18 -33.68
CA ILE A 21 -11.09 -3.06 -33.94
C ILE A 21 -10.67 -2.98 -35.42
N ALA A 22 -11.61 -2.70 -36.33
CA ALA A 22 -11.34 -2.59 -37.76
C ALA A 22 -10.84 -1.20 -38.22
N LEU A 23 -11.05 -0.14 -37.44
CA LEU A 23 -10.64 1.24 -37.75
C LEU A 23 -9.39 1.66 -36.95
N GLY A 24 -8.22 1.12 -37.33
CA GLY A 24 -6.94 1.84 -37.18
C GLY A 24 -6.26 1.91 -35.81
N GLU A 25 -6.71 1.19 -34.77
CA GLU A 25 -6.08 1.23 -33.43
C GLU A 25 -5.55 -0.15 -32.97
N ASN A 26 -4.87 -0.91 -33.83
CA ASN A 26 -4.11 -2.10 -33.40
C ASN A 26 -2.77 -1.67 -32.78
N ARG A 27 -2.82 -0.88 -31.70
CA ARG A 27 -1.61 -0.41 -30.98
C ARG A 27 -0.72 -1.57 -30.53
N ALA A 28 -1.29 -2.74 -30.28
CA ALA A 28 -0.54 -3.96 -30.00
C ALA A 28 0.40 -4.36 -31.14
N LEU A 29 0.14 -3.98 -32.40
CA LEU A 29 1.00 -4.27 -33.56
C LEU A 29 1.82 -3.06 -34.05
N ASP A 30 1.48 -1.86 -33.60
CA ASP A 30 2.11 -0.63 -34.06
C ASP A 30 2.32 0.37 -32.90
N TRP A 31 3.48 0.29 -32.26
CA TRP A 31 3.83 1.02 -31.06
C TRP A 31 4.74 2.21 -31.35
N GLY A 32 4.46 3.37 -30.75
CA GLY A 32 5.30 4.58 -30.87
C GLY A 32 4.72 5.71 -31.73
N HIS A 33 3.45 5.61 -32.14
CA HIS A 33 2.77 6.63 -32.94
C HIS A 33 1.88 7.59 -32.12
N GLN A 34 1.77 7.44 -30.79
CA GLN A 34 0.93 8.31 -29.96
C GLN A 34 1.71 9.43 -29.27
N GLU A 35 1.05 10.59 -29.14
CA GLU A 35 1.59 11.73 -28.41
C GLU A 35 1.66 11.50 -26.89
N SER A 36 1.04 10.43 -26.37
CA SER A 36 1.12 10.03 -24.96
C SER A 36 2.29 9.09 -24.66
N ASP A 37 2.97 8.55 -25.67
CA ASP A 37 4.04 7.56 -25.47
C ASP A 37 5.31 8.19 -24.88
N ILE A 38 5.93 7.54 -23.91
CA ILE A 38 7.17 8.00 -23.27
C ILE A 38 8.29 7.02 -23.64
N GLY A 39 9.26 7.50 -24.42
CA GLY A 39 10.45 6.74 -24.78
C GLY A 39 11.51 6.85 -23.67
N LEU A 40 12.14 5.72 -23.35
CA LEU A 40 13.21 5.64 -22.35
C LEU A 40 14.58 5.64 -23.05
N GLN A 41 15.57 6.25 -22.41
CA GLN A 41 16.93 6.35 -22.95
C GLN A 41 17.73 5.09 -22.62
N CYS A 42 17.89 4.22 -23.61
CA CYS A 42 18.84 3.10 -23.63
C CYS A 42 18.86 2.22 -22.36
N VAL A 43 17.69 1.84 -21.85
CA VAL A 43 17.58 0.83 -20.80
C VAL A 43 17.12 -0.46 -21.43
N SER A 44 17.99 -1.47 -21.44
CA SER A 44 17.62 -2.79 -21.94
C SER A 44 16.68 -3.48 -20.92
N PRO A 45 15.71 -4.29 -21.37
CA PRO A 45 14.85 -5.04 -20.45
C PRO A 45 15.65 -6.02 -19.57
N LEU A 46 16.84 -6.44 -20.03
CA LEU A 46 17.75 -7.28 -19.27
C LEU A 46 18.38 -6.57 -18.07
N GLU A 47 18.67 -5.27 -18.19
CA GLU A 47 19.17 -4.44 -17.07
C GLU A 47 18.10 -4.17 -16.02
N LEU A 48 16.82 -4.21 -16.40
CA LEU A 48 15.68 -4.06 -15.49
C LEU A 48 15.16 -5.40 -14.93
N ALA A 49 15.78 -6.53 -15.27
CA ALA A 49 15.25 -7.85 -14.93
C ALA A 49 14.96 -8.03 -13.43
N ASP A 50 15.84 -7.54 -12.56
CA ASP A 50 15.68 -7.62 -11.10
C ASP A 50 14.47 -6.81 -10.58
N ILE A 51 14.18 -5.66 -11.21
CA ILE A 51 13.05 -4.79 -10.83
C ILE A 51 11.75 -5.31 -11.45
N LEU A 52 11.81 -5.80 -12.69
CA LEU A 52 10.67 -6.40 -13.39
C LEU A 52 10.21 -7.72 -12.72
N ALA A 53 11.11 -8.40 -12.00
CA ALA A 53 10.77 -9.56 -11.17
C ALA A 53 10.06 -9.19 -9.85
N GLN A 54 10.10 -7.92 -9.44
CA GLN A 54 9.43 -7.44 -8.22
C GLN A 54 8.07 -6.85 -8.55
N SER A 55 7.01 -7.34 -7.91
CA SER A 55 5.63 -6.89 -8.16
C SER A 55 5.36 -5.44 -7.76
N ASN A 56 6.17 -4.86 -6.87
CA ASN A 56 6.05 -3.49 -6.38
C ASN A 56 7.24 -2.60 -6.79
N GLY A 57 7.93 -2.91 -7.88
CA GLY A 57 9.04 -2.10 -8.36
C GLY A 57 8.65 -0.62 -8.58
N PHE A 58 9.42 0.30 -8.01
CA PHE A 58 9.25 1.73 -8.14
C PHE A 58 10.24 2.30 -9.16
N LEU A 59 9.73 3.04 -10.14
CA LEU A 59 10.50 3.55 -11.26
C LEU A 59 10.30 5.07 -11.39
N ASP A 60 11.30 5.86 -11.00
CA ASP A 60 11.22 7.33 -11.05
C ASP A 60 11.56 7.84 -12.46
N LEU A 61 10.68 8.65 -13.06
CA LEU A 61 10.90 9.19 -14.41
C LEU A 61 11.76 10.46 -14.35
N ILE A 62 12.95 10.41 -14.96
CA ILE A 62 13.89 11.52 -15.02
C ILE A 62 13.90 12.15 -16.43
N PRO A 63 13.71 13.47 -16.57
CA PRO A 63 13.79 14.15 -17.87
C PRO A 63 15.24 14.27 -18.37
N LEU A 64 15.41 14.39 -19.69
CA LEU A 64 16.71 14.45 -20.36
C LEU A 64 17.63 15.57 -19.83
N SER A 65 17.07 16.68 -19.36
CA SER A 65 17.82 17.89 -18.97
C SER A 65 18.44 17.83 -17.55
N ALA A 66 18.07 16.86 -16.72
CA ALA A 66 18.55 16.76 -15.32
C ALA A 66 19.96 16.16 -15.20
N SER A 67 20.52 15.60 -16.27
CA SER A 67 21.85 14.96 -16.26
C SER A 67 23.03 15.94 -16.22
N ASN A 68 22.81 17.25 -16.37
CA ASN A 68 23.89 18.26 -16.45
C ASN A 68 24.11 19.10 -15.19
N GLU A 69 23.32 18.96 -14.12
CA GLU A 69 23.49 19.77 -12.89
C GLU A 69 24.27 19.07 -11.76
N ALA A 70 24.75 17.84 -11.95
CA ALA A 70 25.51 17.09 -10.92
C ALA A 70 26.98 16.78 -11.29
N ALA A 71 27.54 17.42 -12.32
CA ALA A 71 28.96 17.26 -12.67
C ALA A 71 29.68 18.61 -12.65
N GLU A 72 30.36 18.92 -11.54
CA GLU A 72 31.38 19.97 -11.56
C GLU A 72 32.53 19.59 -12.52
N PRO A 73 33.12 20.54 -13.26
CA PRO A 73 34.20 20.23 -14.17
C PRO A 73 35.53 20.19 -13.41
N SER A 74 36.01 19.00 -13.07
CA SER A 74 37.44 18.81 -12.81
C SER A 74 38.16 18.68 -14.16
N SER A 75 39.00 19.66 -14.46
CA SER A 75 39.97 19.62 -15.55
C SER A 75 40.94 18.46 -15.35
N ASP A 76 40.94 17.49 -16.27
CA ASP A 76 42.16 16.96 -16.88
C ASP A 76 41.81 16.06 -18.07
N GLY A 77 42.50 16.27 -19.18
CA GLY A 77 42.23 15.60 -20.44
C GLY A 77 42.71 14.15 -20.47
N ASN A 78 41.89 13.28 -21.06
CA ASN A 78 42.41 12.27 -21.98
C ASN A 78 41.33 11.75 -22.93
N THR A 79 41.75 11.49 -24.16
CA THR A 79 40.94 11.15 -25.32
C THR A 79 40.61 9.65 -25.35
N ALA A 80 39.42 9.33 -25.86
CA ALA A 80 38.95 8.04 -26.37
C ALA A 80 38.63 6.92 -25.36
N SER A 81 37.34 6.68 -25.10
CA SER A 81 36.59 5.54 -25.65
C SER A 81 35.19 5.50 -25.04
N SER A 82 34.19 5.69 -25.89
CA SER A 82 32.77 5.53 -25.63
C SER A 82 32.46 4.06 -25.37
N THR A 83 32.02 3.73 -24.15
CA THR A 83 31.08 2.66 -23.77
C THR A 83 31.02 2.60 -22.25
N THR A 84 29.84 2.31 -21.72
CA THR A 84 29.59 1.86 -20.34
C THR A 84 29.42 2.96 -19.27
N ALA A 85 28.17 3.35 -19.03
CA ALA A 85 27.73 3.87 -17.72
C ALA A 85 26.20 3.73 -17.55
N CYS A 86 25.69 2.49 -17.58
CA CYS A 86 24.43 2.13 -16.93
C CYS A 86 24.64 0.80 -16.19
N ALA A 87 25.62 0.79 -15.29
CA ALA A 87 25.87 -0.33 -14.39
C ALA A 87 25.90 0.20 -12.95
N THR A 88 24.74 0.59 -12.46
CA THR A 88 24.48 0.65 -11.01
C THR A 88 23.48 -0.45 -10.69
N ALA A 89 23.99 -1.50 -10.04
CA ALA A 89 23.18 -2.57 -9.46
C ALA A 89 22.07 -1.95 -8.60
N CYS A 90 20.81 -2.07 -9.05
CA CYS A 90 19.65 -1.70 -8.25
C CYS A 90 19.41 -2.80 -7.22
N ALA A 91 20.15 -2.74 -6.11
CA ALA A 91 19.89 -3.56 -4.91
C ALA A 91 18.77 -2.97 -4.03
N THR A 92 17.98 -2.04 -4.57
CA THR A 92 16.93 -1.28 -3.88
C THR A 92 15.65 -1.26 -4.74
N ASP A 93 14.48 -1.32 -4.11
CA ASP A 93 13.14 -1.32 -4.76
C ASP A 93 12.84 -0.10 -5.66
N ARG A 94 13.75 0.88 -5.72
CA ARG A 94 13.63 2.11 -6.52
C ARG A 94 14.72 2.20 -7.59
N CYS A 95 14.32 2.48 -8.83
CA CYS A 95 15.22 2.68 -9.97
C CYS A 95 14.84 3.94 -10.76
N ASN A 96 15.84 4.62 -11.30
CA ASN A 96 15.65 5.85 -12.07
C ASN A 96 15.61 5.54 -13.57
N LEU A 97 14.49 5.88 -14.22
CA LEU A 97 14.29 5.75 -15.67
C LEU A 97 14.52 7.08 -16.36
N HIS A 98 15.62 7.18 -17.09
CA HIS A 98 15.91 8.35 -17.93
C HIS A 98 15.03 8.33 -19.19
N THR A 99 14.37 9.44 -19.47
CA THR A 99 13.49 9.61 -20.63
C THR A 99 14.18 10.39 -21.74
N VAL A 100 13.76 10.18 -22.98
CA VAL A 100 14.26 10.93 -24.16
C VAL A 100 13.63 12.34 -24.24
N HIS A 101 12.71 12.67 -23.34
CA HIS A 101 11.89 13.88 -23.39
C HIS A 101 12.41 14.95 -22.41
N ASP A 102 12.29 16.22 -22.81
CA ASP A 102 12.55 17.36 -21.93
C ASP A 102 11.48 17.46 -20.82
N SER A 103 11.78 18.20 -19.75
CA SER A 103 10.91 18.29 -18.57
C SER A 103 9.48 18.77 -18.87
N THR A 104 9.33 19.72 -19.80
CA THR A 104 8.02 20.24 -20.22
C THR A 104 7.23 19.21 -21.03
N ASP A 105 7.91 18.50 -21.92
CA ASP A 105 7.29 17.53 -22.83
C ASP A 105 6.90 16.26 -22.08
N LEU A 106 7.78 15.79 -21.18
CA LEU A 106 7.51 14.69 -20.27
C LEU A 106 6.26 14.98 -19.42
N LEU A 107 6.17 16.17 -18.84
CA LEU A 107 5.02 16.56 -18.02
C LEU A 107 3.72 16.64 -18.83
N GLN A 108 3.77 17.07 -20.10
CA GLN A 108 2.61 17.05 -20.99
C GLN A 108 2.18 15.61 -21.33
N ARG A 109 3.12 14.72 -21.63
CA ARG A 109 2.85 13.30 -21.93
C ARG A 109 2.27 12.57 -20.71
N CYS A 110 2.85 12.74 -19.53
CA CYS A 110 2.31 12.19 -18.27
C CYS A 110 0.88 12.66 -18.00
N LYS A 111 0.57 13.95 -18.24
CA LYS A 111 -0.80 14.47 -18.11
C LYS A 111 -1.76 13.81 -19.10
N LYS A 112 -1.34 13.59 -20.35
CA LYS A 112 -2.16 12.88 -21.34
C LYS A 112 -2.46 11.45 -20.91
N ILE A 113 -1.45 10.71 -20.46
CA ILE A 113 -1.63 9.35 -19.91
C ILE A 113 -2.63 9.35 -18.75
N LEU A 114 -2.52 10.28 -17.79
CA LEU A 114 -3.46 10.35 -16.67
C LEU A 114 -4.89 10.63 -17.11
N VAL A 115 -5.08 11.51 -18.10
CA VAL A 115 -6.41 11.81 -18.65
C VAL A 115 -6.97 10.61 -19.41
N GLU A 116 -6.16 9.97 -20.24
CA GLU A 116 -6.53 8.75 -20.96
C GLU A 116 -6.95 7.64 -19.99
N ASN A 117 -6.18 7.46 -18.91
CA ASN A 117 -6.48 6.45 -17.89
C ASN A 117 -7.76 6.78 -17.10
N ALA A 118 -8.02 8.06 -16.81
CA ALA A 118 -9.24 8.48 -16.12
C ALA A 118 -10.52 8.36 -16.97
N LEU A 119 -10.39 8.27 -18.30
CA LEU A 119 -11.51 8.14 -19.22
C LEU A 119 -11.93 6.67 -19.49
N ILE A 120 -11.20 5.69 -18.95
CA ILE A 120 -11.53 4.27 -19.05
C ILE A 120 -12.73 3.98 -18.14
N LYS A 121 -13.81 3.44 -18.71
CA LYS A 121 -15.06 3.16 -17.98
C LYS A 121 -15.19 1.71 -17.52
N ASP A 122 -14.63 0.77 -18.30
CA ASP A 122 -14.75 -0.67 -18.08
C ASP A 122 -13.36 -1.31 -17.88
N LYS A 123 -13.27 -2.34 -17.01
CA LYS A 123 -12.03 -3.12 -16.85
C LYS A 123 -11.73 -3.87 -18.15
N GLY A 124 -10.59 -3.57 -18.79
CA GLY A 124 -10.10 -4.25 -20.00
C GLY A 124 -10.10 -3.43 -21.29
N ASP A 125 -10.55 -2.17 -21.26
CA ASP A 125 -10.63 -1.35 -22.48
C ASP A 125 -9.27 -0.75 -22.91
N ARG A 126 -8.45 -0.25 -21.97
CA ARG A 126 -7.05 0.21 -22.17
C ARG A 126 -6.33 0.17 -20.82
N GLN A 127 -5.03 -0.12 -20.80
CA GLN A 127 -4.21 -0.06 -19.58
C GLN A 127 -2.81 0.45 -19.91
N LEU A 128 -2.18 1.13 -18.95
CA LEU A 128 -0.80 1.59 -19.07
C LEU A 128 0.16 0.42 -18.86
N TYR A 129 1.10 0.25 -19.79
CA TYR A 129 2.13 -0.78 -19.73
C TYR A 129 3.53 -0.18 -19.84
N LEU A 130 4.47 -0.77 -19.11
CA LEU A 130 5.88 -0.71 -19.44
C LEU A 130 6.16 -1.83 -20.45
N ALA A 131 6.33 -1.43 -21.70
CA ALA A 131 6.60 -2.32 -22.81
C ALA A 131 8.10 -2.62 -22.91
N ALA A 132 8.44 -3.90 -23.06
CA ALA A 132 9.80 -4.40 -23.03
C ALA A 132 10.07 -5.38 -24.19
N GLY A 133 11.09 -5.09 -24.98
CA GLY A 133 11.45 -5.87 -26.17
C GLY A 133 10.44 -5.68 -27.30
N PHE A 134 10.92 -5.50 -28.52
CA PHE A 134 10.10 -5.22 -29.69
C PHE A 134 10.51 -6.11 -30.86
N ILE A 135 9.54 -6.55 -31.64
CA ILE A 135 9.78 -7.08 -32.99
C ILE A 135 9.40 -5.99 -33.98
N SER A 136 10.32 -5.63 -34.88
CA SER A 136 10.08 -4.65 -35.94
C SER A 136 10.14 -5.26 -37.33
N TRP A 137 9.26 -4.80 -38.22
CA TRP A 137 9.15 -5.24 -39.62
C TRP A 137 8.87 -4.05 -40.54
N PRO A 138 9.23 -4.12 -41.83
CA PRO A 138 8.93 -3.05 -42.79
C PRO A 138 7.42 -2.90 -42.95
N ASP A 139 6.94 -1.66 -42.90
CA ASP A 139 5.53 -1.34 -43.14
C ASP A 139 5.17 -1.61 -44.61
N ALA A 140 4.03 -2.26 -44.84
CA ALA A 140 3.51 -2.53 -46.18
C ALA A 140 3.08 -1.25 -46.90
N ALA A 141 2.71 -0.19 -46.17
CA ALA A 141 2.24 1.07 -46.73
C ALA A 141 3.37 2.08 -47.04
N ASN A 142 4.47 2.04 -46.28
CA ASN A 142 5.57 2.99 -46.43
C ASN A 142 6.93 2.30 -46.22
N ALA A 143 7.69 2.13 -47.31
CA ALA A 143 8.95 1.38 -47.30
C ALA A 143 10.05 1.97 -46.39
N ASN A 144 9.94 3.25 -46.01
CA ASN A 144 10.86 3.92 -45.08
C ASN A 144 10.39 3.86 -43.62
N ALA A 145 9.17 3.38 -43.34
CA ALA A 145 8.65 3.21 -42.00
C ALA A 145 8.73 1.73 -41.58
N ARG A 146 9.01 1.48 -40.31
CA ARG A 146 8.94 0.14 -39.72
C ARG A 146 7.89 0.15 -38.63
N GLN A 147 7.00 -0.84 -38.69
CA GLN A 147 6.09 -1.13 -37.61
C GLN A 147 6.85 -1.91 -36.55
N ARG A 148 6.58 -1.62 -35.28
CA ARG A 148 7.16 -2.34 -34.14
C ARG A 148 6.08 -2.70 -33.14
N ALA A 149 6.15 -3.92 -32.63
CA ALA A 149 5.22 -4.43 -31.64
C ALA A 149 5.97 -4.93 -30.41
N PRO A 150 5.49 -4.63 -29.19
CA PRO A 150 6.13 -5.08 -27.96
C PRO A 150 5.94 -6.59 -27.78
N LEU A 151 6.93 -7.25 -27.19
CA LEU A 151 6.88 -8.66 -26.82
C LEU A 151 6.27 -8.84 -25.43
N LEU A 152 6.80 -8.10 -24.45
CA LEU A 152 6.39 -8.15 -23.05
C LEU A 152 5.77 -6.82 -22.63
N LEU A 153 4.69 -6.91 -21.86
CA LEU A 153 3.92 -5.77 -21.38
C LEU A 153 3.72 -5.90 -19.87
N TYR A 154 4.38 -5.06 -19.10
CA TYR A 154 4.27 -5.06 -17.63
C TYR A 154 3.19 -4.06 -17.20
N PRO A 155 2.10 -4.50 -16.54
CA PRO A 155 1.05 -3.63 -16.03
C PRO A 155 1.63 -2.54 -15.12
N ALA A 156 1.34 -1.27 -15.41
CA ALA A 156 1.95 -0.15 -14.71
C ALA A 156 0.93 0.94 -14.33
N LEU A 157 1.20 1.64 -13.23
CA LEU A 157 0.46 2.81 -12.76
C LEU A 157 1.38 4.03 -12.74
N LEU A 158 0.89 5.15 -13.28
CA LEU A 158 1.57 6.43 -13.20
C LEU A 158 1.08 7.20 -11.98
N VAL A 159 1.99 7.47 -11.03
CA VAL A 159 1.72 8.19 -9.79
C VAL A 159 2.41 9.54 -9.82
N ARG A 160 1.68 10.59 -9.48
CA ARG A 160 2.24 11.94 -9.33
C ARG A 160 2.73 12.15 -7.89
N ILE A 161 3.97 12.56 -7.73
CA ILE A 161 4.51 12.95 -6.42
C ILE A 161 4.02 14.39 -6.11
N PRO A 162 3.40 14.66 -4.95
CA PRO A 162 2.72 15.93 -4.69
C PRO A 162 3.66 17.13 -4.52
N ASP A 163 4.90 16.90 -4.06
CA ASP A 163 5.86 17.97 -3.71
C ASP A 163 6.90 18.26 -4.80
N GLU A 164 7.03 17.36 -5.78
CA GLU A 164 7.95 17.50 -6.91
C GLU A 164 7.14 17.48 -8.22
N GLN A 165 7.56 18.18 -9.28
CA GLN A 165 6.92 18.03 -10.61
C GLN A 165 7.33 16.71 -11.30
N ASN A 166 7.57 15.67 -10.50
CA ASN A 166 8.08 14.37 -10.91
C ASN A 166 6.96 13.32 -10.88
N TYR A 167 7.12 12.29 -11.71
CA TYR A 167 6.20 11.17 -11.81
C TYR A 167 6.95 9.87 -11.54
N GLU A 168 6.29 8.97 -10.82
CA GLU A 168 6.75 7.63 -10.50
C GLU A 168 5.87 6.63 -11.25
N ILE A 169 6.48 5.56 -11.76
CA ILE A 169 5.78 4.39 -12.29
C ILE A 169 5.85 3.28 -11.24
N ARG A 170 4.71 2.63 -11.03
CA ARG A 170 4.58 1.46 -10.16
C ARG A 170 4.11 0.27 -10.98
N LEU A 171 4.84 -0.83 -10.93
CA LEU A 171 4.36 -2.08 -11.50
C LEU A 171 3.17 -2.60 -10.67
N THR A 172 2.20 -3.22 -11.34
CA THR A 172 0.91 -3.61 -10.72
C THR A 172 0.58 -5.09 -10.93
N GLY A 173 1.52 -5.87 -11.47
CA GLY A 173 1.35 -7.30 -11.76
C GLY A 173 2.60 -8.09 -11.39
N ASP A 174 2.39 -9.36 -11.01
CA ASP A 174 3.46 -10.28 -10.59
C ASP A 174 4.20 -10.93 -11.79
N SER A 175 3.64 -10.82 -13.01
CA SER A 175 4.21 -11.38 -14.23
C SER A 175 3.91 -10.50 -15.45
N PRO A 176 4.78 -10.48 -16.49
CA PRO A 176 4.52 -9.76 -17.72
C PRO A 176 3.37 -10.41 -18.50
N GLU A 177 2.55 -9.56 -19.12
CA GLU A 177 1.58 -9.98 -20.13
C GLU A 177 2.26 -10.10 -21.49
N TYR A 178 1.92 -11.15 -22.24
CA TYR A 178 2.44 -11.35 -23.59
C TYR A 178 1.52 -10.69 -24.62
N ASN A 179 2.14 -10.12 -25.65
CA ASN A 179 1.38 -9.57 -26.76
C ASN A 179 0.84 -10.68 -27.67
N GLN A 180 -0.31 -11.24 -27.31
CA GLN A 180 -0.94 -12.33 -28.07
C GLN A 180 -1.27 -11.91 -29.52
N THR A 181 -1.58 -10.64 -29.73
CA THR A 181 -1.83 -10.08 -31.07
C THR A 181 -0.59 -10.21 -31.95
N LEU A 182 0.60 -9.95 -31.39
CA LEU A 182 1.87 -10.14 -32.09
C LEU A 182 2.13 -11.62 -32.41
N ILE A 183 1.85 -12.54 -31.48
CA ILE A 183 2.04 -13.98 -31.69
C ILE A 183 1.17 -14.47 -32.85
N ILE A 184 -0.13 -14.14 -32.82
CA ILE A 184 -1.07 -14.50 -33.89
C ILE A 184 -0.64 -13.87 -35.21
N HIS A 185 -0.23 -12.60 -35.20
CA HIS A 185 0.22 -11.90 -36.40
C HIS A 185 1.51 -12.53 -36.97
N ALA A 186 2.48 -12.89 -36.11
CA ALA A 186 3.73 -13.53 -36.52
C ALA A 186 3.50 -14.89 -37.19
N GLU A 187 2.62 -15.72 -36.61
CA GLU A 187 2.27 -17.02 -37.16
C GLU A 187 1.51 -16.88 -38.49
N GLN A 188 0.51 -15.99 -38.55
CA GLN A 188 -0.32 -15.82 -39.75
C GLN A 188 0.41 -15.14 -40.91
N ARG A 189 1.26 -14.14 -40.61
CA ARG A 189 1.89 -13.29 -41.64
C ARG A 189 3.27 -13.77 -42.05
N PHE A 190 4.05 -14.27 -41.11
CA PHE A 190 5.45 -14.65 -41.32
C PHE A 190 5.70 -16.16 -41.16
N GLY A 191 4.70 -16.93 -40.72
CA GLY A 191 4.85 -18.37 -40.48
C GLY A 191 5.76 -18.72 -39.30
N VAL A 192 6.07 -17.73 -38.44
CA VAL A 192 6.96 -17.90 -37.30
C VAL A 192 6.14 -18.16 -36.05
N LYS A 193 6.46 -19.26 -35.36
CA LYS A 193 5.93 -19.52 -34.03
C LYS A 193 6.86 -18.88 -33.01
N LEU A 194 6.40 -17.78 -32.43
CA LEU A 194 7.10 -17.17 -31.30
C LEU A 194 6.90 -18.04 -30.04
N PRO A 195 7.92 -18.15 -29.17
CA PRO A 195 7.78 -18.90 -27.92
C PRO A 195 6.68 -18.27 -27.06
N ALA A 196 5.77 -19.10 -26.56
CA ALA A 196 4.78 -18.74 -25.54
C ALA A 196 5.23 -19.43 -24.23
N GLN A 197 5.48 -18.65 -23.17
CA GLN A 197 6.00 -19.20 -21.93
C GLN A 197 4.84 -19.56 -20.98
N GLU A 198 4.74 -20.84 -20.60
CA GLU A 198 3.86 -21.32 -19.51
C GLU A 198 4.61 -21.43 -18.15
N ASP A 199 5.95 -21.36 -18.15
CA ASP A 199 6.83 -21.56 -16.98
C ASP A 199 7.79 -20.38 -16.76
N PRO A 200 8.39 -20.17 -15.57
CA PRO A 200 9.28 -19.03 -15.30
C PRO A 200 10.73 -19.29 -15.76
N LEU A 201 11.03 -19.08 -17.05
CA LEU A 201 12.41 -18.95 -17.54
C LEU A 201 13.00 -17.56 -17.21
N ALA A 202 14.33 -17.49 -17.10
CA ALA A 202 15.06 -16.24 -17.00
C ALA A 202 14.87 -15.40 -18.28
N LEU A 203 14.70 -14.08 -18.11
CA LEU A 203 14.41 -13.13 -19.20
C LEU A 203 15.44 -13.17 -20.35
N SER A 204 16.70 -13.47 -20.05
CA SER A 204 17.77 -13.66 -21.05
C SER A 204 17.49 -14.84 -21.99
N SER A 205 17.12 -16.00 -21.42
CA SER A 205 16.82 -17.21 -22.21
C SER A 205 15.60 -17.00 -23.12
N PHE A 206 14.59 -16.27 -22.66
CA PHE A 206 13.42 -15.94 -23.48
C PHE A 206 13.79 -15.14 -24.73
N PHE A 207 14.57 -14.07 -24.60
CA PHE A 207 14.98 -13.26 -25.76
C PHE A 207 15.91 -14.04 -26.71
N ASP A 208 16.72 -14.96 -26.20
CA ASP A 208 17.52 -15.86 -27.03
C ASP A 208 16.63 -16.79 -27.87
N GLU A 209 15.60 -17.40 -27.29
CA GLU A 209 14.63 -18.24 -28.02
C GLU A 209 13.85 -17.45 -29.08
N VAL A 210 13.43 -16.22 -28.75
CA VAL A 210 12.78 -15.32 -29.72
C VAL A 210 13.74 -15.00 -30.87
N ALA A 211 15.00 -14.69 -30.57
CA ALA A 211 16.02 -14.40 -31.58
C ALA A 211 16.30 -15.62 -32.48
N GLU A 212 16.28 -16.84 -31.92
CA GLU A 212 16.37 -18.07 -32.71
C GLU A 212 15.16 -18.25 -33.63
N ALA A 213 13.94 -18.04 -33.11
CA ALA A 213 12.70 -18.22 -33.86
C ALA A 213 12.59 -17.28 -35.07
N ILE A 214 13.11 -16.05 -34.97
CA ILE A 214 13.07 -15.08 -36.07
C ILE A 214 14.31 -15.13 -36.97
N ARG A 215 15.35 -15.93 -36.63
CA ARG A 215 16.65 -15.96 -37.33
C ARG A 215 16.52 -16.24 -38.84
N GLU A 216 15.56 -17.07 -39.23
CA GLU A 216 15.34 -17.46 -40.63
C GLU A 216 14.50 -16.45 -41.42
N VAL A 217 13.94 -15.42 -40.77
CA VAL A 217 13.07 -14.41 -41.39
C VAL A 217 13.77 -13.03 -41.38
N PRO A 218 14.48 -12.65 -42.46
CA PRO A 218 15.32 -11.45 -42.47
C PRO A 218 14.54 -10.12 -42.41
N THR A 219 13.22 -10.16 -42.58
CA THR A 219 12.35 -8.98 -42.48
C THR A 219 12.02 -8.60 -41.02
N LEU A 220 12.13 -9.55 -40.09
CA LEU A 220 11.90 -9.33 -38.66
C LEU A 220 13.21 -8.95 -37.97
N GLN A 221 13.15 -7.98 -37.07
CA GLN A 221 14.30 -7.61 -36.22
C GLN A 221 13.85 -7.53 -34.77
N LEU A 222 14.67 -8.08 -33.87
CA LEU A 222 14.49 -7.97 -32.43
C LEU A 222 15.20 -6.72 -31.90
N GLU A 223 14.46 -5.85 -31.25
CA GLU A 223 14.93 -4.61 -30.60
C GLU A 223 14.74 -4.76 -29.08
N LEU A 224 15.81 -4.61 -28.30
CA LEU A 224 15.76 -4.72 -26.83
C LEU A 224 15.50 -3.37 -26.17
N ASP A 225 14.55 -2.61 -26.71
CA ASP A 225 14.14 -1.32 -26.19
C ASP A 225 13.06 -1.46 -25.10
N THR A 226 12.96 -0.45 -24.24
CA THR A 226 11.86 -0.29 -23.28
C THR A 226 11.15 1.04 -23.49
N CYS A 227 9.83 1.07 -23.35
CA CYS A 227 9.06 2.32 -23.40
C CYS A 227 7.73 2.20 -22.66
N LEU A 228 7.10 3.34 -22.39
CA LEU A 228 5.85 3.41 -21.63
C LEU A 228 4.70 3.88 -22.53
N GLY A 229 3.54 3.23 -22.40
CA GLY A 229 2.29 3.78 -22.92
C GLY A 229 1.10 2.83 -22.82
N SER A 230 -0.07 3.30 -23.24
CA SER A 230 -1.36 2.67 -22.95
C SER A 230 -1.89 1.82 -24.10
N ALA A 231 -2.12 0.52 -23.89
CA ALA A 231 -2.62 -0.38 -24.92
C ALA A 231 -3.87 -1.17 -24.47
N ALA A 232 -4.63 -1.64 -25.45
CA ALA A 232 -5.68 -2.62 -25.27
C ALA A 232 -5.14 -3.98 -25.71
N LEU A 233 -5.05 -4.93 -24.79
CA LEU A 233 -4.67 -6.31 -25.10
C LEU A 233 -5.91 -7.18 -25.25
N LEU A 234 -5.79 -8.21 -26.06
CA LEU A 234 -6.74 -9.32 -26.06
C LEU A 234 -6.52 -10.10 -24.76
N VAL A 235 -7.23 -9.73 -23.70
CA VAL A 235 -7.23 -10.50 -22.46
C VAL A 235 -7.84 -11.87 -22.79
N PRO A 236 -7.15 -12.99 -22.52
CA PRO A 236 -7.79 -14.28 -22.57
C PRO A 236 -8.75 -14.33 -21.38
N THR A 237 -10.02 -13.98 -21.59
CA THR A 237 -11.07 -14.60 -20.79
C THR A 237 -10.83 -16.10 -20.91
N GLN A 238 -10.78 -16.79 -19.77
CA GLN A 238 -10.71 -18.25 -19.70
C GLN A 238 -11.74 -18.82 -20.68
N ARG A 239 -11.29 -19.21 -21.87
CA ARG A 239 -12.07 -19.98 -22.82
C ARG A 239 -11.88 -21.43 -22.41
N SER A 240 -12.64 -21.88 -21.41
CA SER A 240 -13.33 -23.14 -21.67
C SER A 240 -14.47 -22.79 -22.62
N ALA A 241 -14.52 -23.48 -23.75
CA ALA A 241 -15.73 -23.58 -24.55
C ALA A 241 -16.75 -24.44 -23.79
N ASP A 242 -17.06 -24.08 -22.55
CA ASP A 242 -18.23 -24.59 -21.88
C ASP A 242 -19.41 -23.81 -22.47
N ASN A 243 -20.39 -24.55 -22.98
CA ASN A 243 -21.67 -24.01 -23.39
C ASN A 243 -22.12 -22.98 -22.35
N VAL A 244 -22.47 -21.77 -22.80
CA VAL A 244 -23.16 -20.78 -21.97
C VAL A 244 -24.49 -21.42 -21.57
N SER A 245 -24.50 -22.11 -20.43
CA SER A 245 -25.65 -22.80 -19.91
C SER A 245 -26.18 -21.97 -18.76
N LEU A 246 -27.42 -21.51 -18.91
CA LEU A 246 -28.22 -21.12 -17.76
C LEU A 246 -28.31 -22.31 -16.80
N PRO A 247 -28.49 -22.06 -15.49
CA PRO A 247 -28.58 -23.15 -14.51
C PRO A 247 -29.74 -24.10 -14.86
N ASP A 248 -29.53 -25.40 -14.63
CA ASP A 248 -30.59 -26.39 -14.81
C ASP A 248 -31.81 -26.07 -13.95
N VAL A 249 -33.00 -26.35 -14.47
CA VAL A 249 -34.26 -26.06 -13.80
C VAL A 249 -34.48 -27.05 -12.64
N PRO A 250 -34.71 -26.58 -11.39
CA PRO A 250 -34.90 -27.47 -10.24
C PRO A 250 -36.22 -28.25 -10.30
N MET A 251 -36.28 -29.40 -9.63
CA MET A 251 -37.44 -30.32 -9.63
C MET A 251 -38.77 -29.68 -9.18
N ASN A 252 -38.72 -28.66 -8.32
CA ASN A 252 -39.88 -27.98 -7.77
C ASN A 252 -40.13 -26.60 -8.42
N PHE A 253 -39.62 -26.38 -9.64
CA PHE A 253 -39.75 -25.10 -10.33
C PHE A 253 -41.17 -24.86 -10.88
N ASP A 254 -41.66 -23.62 -10.73
CA ASP A 254 -42.87 -23.15 -11.39
C ASP A 254 -42.54 -22.11 -12.49
N VAL A 255 -42.74 -22.55 -13.73
CA VAL A 255 -42.55 -21.75 -14.95
C VAL A 255 -43.54 -20.58 -15.01
N GLY A 256 -44.78 -20.77 -14.52
CA GLY A 256 -45.82 -19.75 -14.55
C GLY A 256 -45.47 -18.55 -13.67
N LEU A 257 -45.02 -18.82 -12.45
CA LEU A 257 -44.52 -17.79 -11.55
C LEU A 257 -43.27 -17.10 -12.13
N ALA A 258 -42.32 -17.86 -12.68
CA ALA A 258 -41.11 -17.29 -13.27
C ALA A 258 -41.40 -16.33 -14.44
N MET A 259 -42.26 -16.75 -15.38
CA MET A 259 -42.69 -15.93 -16.52
C MET A 259 -43.46 -14.67 -16.08
N SER A 260 -44.22 -14.76 -14.99
CA SER A 260 -44.97 -13.62 -14.44
C SER A 260 -44.05 -12.55 -13.82
N ILE A 261 -42.90 -12.96 -13.29
CA ILE A 261 -41.90 -12.06 -12.67
C ILE A 261 -41.01 -11.43 -13.74
N THR A 262 -40.66 -12.17 -14.79
CA THR A 262 -39.78 -11.72 -15.89
C THR A 262 -40.50 -10.82 -16.91
N GLY A 263 -41.78 -11.08 -17.21
CA GLY A 263 -42.47 -10.64 -18.42
C GLY A 263 -42.66 -9.14 -18.69
N LYS A 264 -42.07 -8.22 -17.90
CA LYS A 264 -42.16 -6.75 -18.10
C LYS A 264 -40.96 -5.96 -17.54
N LYS A 265 -39.84 -6.63 -17.25
CA LYS A 265 -38.70 -6.01 -16.53
C LYS A 265 -37.45 -6.00 -17.40
N SER A 266 -36.53 -5.07 -17.12
CA SER A 266 -35.14 -5.14 -17.60
C SER A 266 -34.28 -6.03 -16.69
N LEU A 267 -33.11 -6.49 -17.15
CA LEU A 267 -32.25 -7.42 -16.37
C LEU A 267 -31.88 -6.83 -15.01
N GLN A 268 -31.59 -5.54 -15.00
CA GLN A 268 -31.29 -4.77 -13.80
C GLN A 268 -32.51 -4.66 -12.87
N GLN A 269 -33.71 -4.41 -13.40
CA GLN A 269 -34.95 -4.35 -12.61
C GLN A 269 -35.33 -5.72 -12.04
N LEU A 270 -35.14 -6.80 -12.81
CA LEU A 270 -35.40 -8.16 -12.37
C LEU A 270 -34.47 -8.53 -11.20
N SER A 271 -33.16 -8.30 -11.36
CA SER A 271 -32.18 -8.51 -10.30
C SER A 271 -32.51 -7.70 -9.04
N ALA A 272 -32.81 -6.40 -9.19
CA ALA A 272 -33.21 -5.55 -8.07
C ALA A 272 -34.47 -6.05 -7.34
N VAL A 273 -35.50 -6.46 -8.08
CA VAL A 273 -36.73 -6.97 -7.48
C VAL A 273 -36.47 -8.28 -6.74
N LEU A 274 -35.73 -9.21 -7.33
CA LEU A 274 -35.39 -10.50 -6.70
C LEU A 274 -34.55 -10.29 -5.42
N GLN A 275 -33.61 -9.35 -5.44
CA GLN A 275 -32.80 -8.99 -4.26
C GLN A 275 -33.61 -8.29 -3.16
N LEU A 276 -34.77 -7.70 -3.46
CA LEU A 276 -35.61 -6.99 -2.49
C LEU A 276 -36.76 -7.85 -1.95
N ILE A 277 -37.20 -8.90 -2.65
CA ILE A 277 -38.26 -9.83 -2.20
C ILE A 277 -37.87 -10.55 -0.89
N PRO A 278 -38.76 -10.67 0.11
CA PRO A 278 -38.45 -11.34 1.38
C PRO A 278 -38.21 -12.85 1.22
N ASP A 279 -37.46 -13.42 2.17
CA ASP A 279 -37.19 -14.85 2.18
C ASP A 279 -38.41 -15.64 2.66
N TYR A 280 -39.13 -16.25 1.71
CA TYR A 280 -40.33 -17.06 1.97
C TYR A 280 -40.05 -18.40 2.70
N ASN A 281 -38.78 -18.70 3.00
CA ASN A 281 -38.38 -19.84 3.82
C ASN A 281 -38.57 -19.61 5.32
N GLN A 282 -38.57 -18.35 5.78
CA GLN A 282 -38.74 -18.05 7.19
C GLN A 282 -40.22 -18.15 7.56
N VAL A 283 -40.51 -18.96 8.58
CA VAL A 283 -41.86 -19.28 9.02
C VAL A 283 -42.50 -18.05 9.63
N ASP A 284 -43.31 -17.33 8.85
CA ASP A 284 -44.42 -16.57 9.39
C ASP A 284 -45.73 -17.07 8.78
N ALA A 285 -46.49 -17.76 9.61
CA ALA A 285 -47.95 -17.75 9.56
C ALA A 285 -48.41 -17.33 10.96
N PRO A 286 -49.41 -16.44 11.05
CA PRO A 286 -50.74 -16.99 11.03
C PRO A 286 -51.58 -16.42 9.89
N SER A 287 -52.24 -17.35 9.21
CA SER A 287 -53.55 -17.20 8.62
C SER A 287 -54.54 -16.62 9.66
N THR A 288 -54.93 -15.36 9.49
CA THR A 288 -56.23 -14.87 9.97
C THR A 288 -56.82 -13.98 8.89
N PRO A 289 -58.02 -14.27 8.38
CA PRO A 289 -58.73 -13.37 7.48
C PRO A 289 -59.46 -12.33 8.34
N GLU A 290 -58.93 -11.13 8.52
CA GLU A 290 -59.73 -10.01 9.04
C GLU A 290 -59.35 -8.64 8.43
N PRO A 291 -60.34 -7.74 8.27
CA PRO A 291 -60.19 -6.47 7.55
C PRO A 291 -59.93 -5.30 8.52
N ALA A 292 -58.74 -4.70 8.50
CA ALA A 292 -58.47 -3.27 8.82
C ALA A 292 -56.95 -2.99 8.76
N PRO A 293 -56.52 -1.78 8.39
CA PRO A 293 -55.10 -1.46 8.23
C PRO A 293 -54.48 -0.98 9.56
N LEU A 294 -53.61 -1.79 10.16
CA LEU A 294 -52.58 -1.36 11.12
C LEU A 294 -51.20 -1.70 10.54
N PRO A 295 -50.16 -0.87 10.79
CA PRO A 295 -49.00 -0.72 9.91
C PRO A 295 -48.01 -1.87 10.14
N SER A 296 -48.21 -3.01 9.49
CA SER A 296 -47.56 -4.27 9.92
C SER A 296 -46.84 -5.02 8.79
N SER A 297 -46.24 -4.28 7.87
CA SER A 297 -45.05 -4.73 7.16
C SER A 297 -44.22 -3.52 6.74
N PRO A 298 -42.90 -3.49 6.98
CA PRO A 298 -42.07 -2.39 6.52
C PRO A 298 -42.23 -2.28 5.00
N SER A 299 -42.66 -1.12 4.52
CA SER A 299 -42.70 -0.86 3.08
C SER A 299 -41.27 -0.84 2.54
N ILE A 300 -41.05 -1.20 1.29
CA ILE A 300 -39.71 -1.12 0.67
C ILE A 300 -39.15 0.32 0.76
N ALA A 301 -40.02 1.32 0.68
CA ALA A 301 -39.64 2.72 0.90
C ALA A 301 -39.10 2.98 2.33
N SER A 302 -39.70 2.37 3.35
CA SER A 302 -39.21 2.47 4.73
C SER A 302 -37.88 1.74 4.92
N LEU A 303 -37.72 0.58 4.26
CA LEU A 303 -36.51 -0.22 4.25
C LEU A 303 -35.36 0.54 3.58
N ARG A 304 -35.61 1.18 2.42
CA ARG A 304 -34.62 2.02 1.73
C ARG A 304 -34.19 3.20 2.60
N LYS A 305 -35.14 3.92 3.20
CA LYS A 305 -34.83 5.03 4.13
C LYS A 305 -33.99 4.58 5.32
N TYR A 306 -34.29 3.40 5.86
CA TYR A 306 -33.51 2.82 6.95
C TYR A 306 -32.10 2.44 6.49
N ALA A 307 -31.96 1.79 5.34
CA ALA A 307 -30.67 1.43 4.76
C ALA A 307 -29.79 2.67 4.46
N VAL A 308 -30.37 3.76 3.95
CA VAL A 308 -29.65 5.04 3.76
C VAL A 308 -29.10 5.58 5.08
N ARG A 309 -29.90 5.52 6.17
CA ARG A 309 -29.45 5.98 7.49
C ARG A 309 -28.34 5.11 8.08
N LEU A 310 -28.45 3.79 7.94
CA LEU A 310 -27.40 2.86 8.38
C LEU A 310 -26.09 3.05 7.59
N ALA A 311 -26.19 3.23 6.28
CA ALA A 311 -25.03 3.50 5.43
C ALA A 311 -24.36 4.84 5.77
N ALA A 312 -25.14 5.88 6.12
CA ALA A 312 -24.59 7.16 6.57
C ALA A 312 -23.74 7.04 7.86
N GLU A 313 -24.03 6.06 8.71
CA GLU A 313 -23.25 5.75 9.93
C GLU A 313 -22.13 4.72 9.68
N GLY A 314 -22.00 4.18 8.47
CA GLY A 314 -20.99 3.17 8.12
C GLY A 314 -21.37 1.72 8.48
N LEU A 315 -22.65 1.44 8.75
CA LEU A 315 -23.17 0.10 9.07
C LEU A 315 -23.75 -0.62 7.85
N ASP A 316 -23.26 -0.29 6.66
CA ASP A 316 -23.74 -0.79 5.37
C ASP A 316 -23.49 -2.29 5.15
N HIS A 317 -22.43 -2.81 5.76
CA HIS A 317 -21.99 -4.21 5.68
C HIS A 317 -22.63 -5.13 6.73
N VAL A 318 -23.34 -4.58 7.72
CA VAL A 318 -23.94 -5.36 8.81
C VAL A 318 -25.31 -5.88 8.39
N GLU A 319 -25.54 -7.19 8.53
CA GLU A 319 -26.82 -7.82 8.21
C GLU A 319 -27.93 -7.39 9.18
N PHE A 320 -29.16 -7.27 8.69
CA PHE A 320 -30.30 -6.83 9.51
C PHE A 320 -30.56 -7.71 10.75
N ARG A 321 -30.28 -9.03 10.67
CA ARG A 321 -30.39 -9.95 11.82
C ARG A 321 -29.49 -9.53 12.98
N GLN A 322 -28.28 -9.09 12.69
CA GLN A 322 -27.28 -8.75 13.70
C GLN A 322 -27.60 -7.41 14.38
N LEU A 323 -28.23 -6.47 13.65
CA LEU A 323 -28.63 -5.15 14.18
C LEU A 323 -29.53 -5.23 15.41
N THR A 324 -30.30 -6.31 15.58
CA THR A 324 -31.18 -6.48 16.74
C THR A 324 -30.42 -6.66 18.05
N THR A 325 -29.25 -7.31 17.98
CA THR A 325 -28.38 -7.63 19.13
C THR A 325 -27.21 -6.65 19.28
N LEU A 326 -26.93 -5.87 18.23
CA LEU A 326 -25.79 -4.97 18.13
C LEU A 326 -25.72 -3.93 19.26
N PRO A 327 -26.81 -3.26 19.69
CA PRO A 327 -26.75 -2.28 20.79
C PRO A 327 -26.25 -2.88 22.11
N ASP A 328 -26.72 -4.09 22.46
CA ASP A 328 -26.30 -4.78 23.69
C ASP A 328 -24.83 -5.20 23.61
N VAL A 329 -24.40 -5.65 22.45
CA VAL A 329 -23.03 -6.07 22.18
C VAL A 329 -22.07 -4.87 22.20
N ILE A 330 -22.44 -3.73 21.60
CA ILE A 330 -21.71 -2.46 21.74
C ILE A 330 -21.61 -2.06 23.22
N GLY A 331 -22.69 -2.19 24.00
CA GLY A 331 -22.67 -1.92 25.43
C GLY A 331 -21.60 -2.71 26.17
N LYS A 332 -21.47 -4.01 25.86
CA LYS A 332 -20.43 -4.89 26.43
C LYS A 332 -19.01 -4.50 25.97
N TRP A 333 -18.83 -4.16 24.70
CA TRP A 333 -17.52 -3.75 24.20
C TRP A 333 -17.08 -2.41 24.77
N THR A 334 -17.99 -1.44 24.86
CA THR A 334 -17.67 -0.12 25.42
C THR A 334 -17.34 -0.19 26.91
N SER A 335 -18.01 -1.06 27.68
CA SER A 335 -17.65 -1.29 29.08
C SER A 335 -16.31 -2.01 29.25
N ALA A 336 -15.97 -2.97 28.39
CA ALA A 336 -14.65 -3.61 28.39
C ALA A 336 -13.53 -2.60 28.10
N VAL A 337 -13.74 -1.69 27.15
CA VAL A 337 -12.76 -0.63 26.84
C VAL A 337 -12.65 0.38 27.98
N SER A 338 -13.77 0.81 28.56
CA SER A 338 -13.74 1.77 29.68
C SER A 338 -13.07 1.19 30.93
N THR A 339 -13.32 -0.09 31.24
CA THR A 339 -12.67 -0.77 32.37
C THR A 339 -11.16 -0.86 32.17
N ALA A 340 -10.69 -1.16 30.96
CA ALA A 340 -9.27 -1.14 30.66
C ALA A 340 -8.63 0.25 30.77
N LEU A 341 -9.31 1.32 30.31
CA LEU A 341 -8.80 2.68 30.45
C LEU A 341 -8.68 3.13 31.93
N ASP A 342 -9.48 2.55 32.82
CA ASP A 342 -9.42 2.79 34.26
C ASP A 342 -8.45 1.87 35.03
N CYS A 343 -7.80 0.93 34.35
CA CYS A 343 -6.80 0.03 34.94
C CYS A 343 -5.57 0.77 35.50
N GLU A 344 -4.89 0.12 36.45
CA GLU A 344 -3.72 0.67 37.12
C GLU A 344 -2.60 0.96 36.10
N THR A 345 -2.36 0.04 35.17
CA THR A 345 -1.34 0.17 34.13
C THR A 345 -1.51 1.47 33.32
N ILE A 346 -2.72 1.79 32.87
CA ILE A 346 -2.97 2.96 32.03
C ILE A 346 -3.02 4.25 32.86
N LYS A 347 -3.76 4.22 33.97
CA LYS A 347 -4.10 5.42 34.74
C LYS A 347 -2.98 5.88 35.67
N THR A 348 -2.35 4.96 36.39
CA THR A 348 -1.37 5.30 37.43
C THR A 348 0.06 5.18 36.93
N VAL A 349 0.37 4.12 36.17
CA VAL A 349 1.72 3.82 35.69
C VAL A 349 2.06 4.62 34.44
N LEU A 350 1.25 4.52 33.38
CA LEU A 350 1.50 5.24 32.13
C LEU A 350 1.02 6.70 32.20
N ARG A 351 -0.01 7.00 32.99
CA ARG A 351 -0.63 8.33 33.13
C ARG A 351 -1.07 8.92 31.77
N MET A 352 -1.61 8.06 30.90
CA MET A 352 -2.03 8.40 29.54
C MET A 352 -3.56 8.25 29.40
N PRO A 353 -4.35 9.27 29.78
CA PRO A 353 -5.81 9.21 29.67
C PRO A 353 -6.32 9.31 28.23
N GLU A 354 -5.50 9.85 27.32
CA GLU A 354 -5.83 10.08 25.90
C GLU A 354 -5.27 9.00 24.98
N LEU A 355 -5.21 7.76 25.48
CA LEU A 355 -4.73 6.62 24.72
C LEU A 355 -5.61 6.40 23.47
N SER A 356 -4.99 6.33 22.29
CA SER A 356 -5.72 6.06 21.05
C SER A 356 -6.20 4.62 20.97
N ALA A 357 -7.26 4.37 20.19
CA ALA A 357 -7.76 3.00 20.00
C ALA A 357 -6.70 2.08 19.40
N ARG A 358 -5.87 2.60 18.49
CA ARG A 358 -4.74 1.86 17.90
C ARG A 358 -3.68 1.51 18.93
N GLU A 359 -3.25 2.47 19.74
CA GLU A 359 -2.24 2.26 20.77
C GLU A 359 -2.72 1.26 21.84
N LEU A 360 -3.99 1.30 22.25
CA LEU A 360 -4.57 0.32 23.19
C LEU A 360 -4.48 -1.10 22.62
N ILE A 361 -4.83 -1.28 21.35
CA ILE A 361 -4.75 -2.58 20.68
C ILE A 361 -3.31 -3.08 20.60
N ARG A 362 -2.34 -2.20 20.31
CA ARG A 362 -0.92 -2.58 20.23
C ARG A 362 -0.36 -2.91 21.60
N LEU A 363 -0.71 -2.14 22.62
CA LEU A 363 -0.28 -2.35 24.00
C LEU A 363 -0.70 -3.73 24.52
N ALA A 364 -1.87 -4.23 24.15
CA ALA A 364 -2.28 -5.58 24.56
C ALA A 364 -1.43 -6.72 23.92
N GLY A 365 -0.67 -6.42 22.86
CA GLY A 365 0.11 -7.41 22.09
C GLY A 365 1.61 -7.42 22.37
N ILE A 366 2.11 -6.64 23.33
CA ILE A 366 3.57 -6.49 23.55
C ILE A 366 4.17 -7.49 24.54
N ILE A 367 3.43 -8.52 24.98
CA ILE A 367 3.91 -9.45 26.00
C ILE A 367 5.24 -10.12 25.62
N GLU A 368 5.40 -10.53 24.36
CA GLU A 368 6.64 -11.13 23.88
C GLU A 368 7.83 -10.16 23.97
N LEU A 369 7.61 -8.86 23.75
CA LEU A 369 8.65 -7.85 23.90
C LEU A 369 9.02 -7.66 25.37
N ILE A 370 8.02 -7.68 26.26
CA ILE A 370 8.26 -7.59 27.70
C ILE A 370 9.11 -8.76 28.20
N ASP A 371 8.87 -9.96 27.68
CA ASP A 371 9.66 -11.15 28.02
C ASP A 371 11.07 -11.12 27.43
N LYS A 372 11.25 -10.49 26.25
CA LYS A 372 12.56 -10.30 25.59
C LYS A 372 13.36 -9.11 26.14
N ALA A 373 12.87 -8.42 27.16
CA ALA A 373 13.51 -7.21 27.66
C ALA A 373 14.95 -7.49 28.17
N PRO A 374 15.95 -6.66 27.79
CA PRO A 374 17.32 -6.85 28.23
C PRO A 374 17.46 -6.65 29.74
N ASN A 375 18.25 -7.48 30.40
CA ASN A 375 18.42 -7.46 31.87
C ASN A 375 18.86 -6.09 32.43
N ASN A 376 19.56 -5.29 31.63
CA ASN A 376 20.08 -3.99 32.05
C ASN A 376 19.07 -2.85 31.92
N ILE A 377 17.88 -3.11 31.36
CA ILE A 377 16.88 -2.07 31.06
C ILE A 377 16.38 -1.33 32.30
N GLU A 378 16.36 -2.00 33.46
CA GLU A 378 15.96 -1.37 34.72
C GLU A 378 16.93 -0.27 35.16
N SER A 379 18.21 -0.40 34.77
CA SER A 379 19.28 0.52 35.18
C SER A 379 19.68 1.52 34.09
N LEU A 380 19.53 1.14 32.83
CA LEU A 380 19.97 1.90 31.66
C LEU A 380 18.80 2.44 30.82
N GLY A 381 17.58 1.95 31.07
CA GLY A 381 16.38 2.37 30.36
C GLY A 381 16.12 3.85 30.56
N HIS A 382 16.17 4.59 29.46
CA HIS A 382 15.87 6.02 29.44
C HIS A 382 14.78 6.29 28.41
N ALA A 383 13.85 7.18 28.77
CA ALA A 383 12.67 7.47 27.96
C ALA A 383 13.03 7.95 26.55
N ASP A 384 14.12 8.71 26.42
CA ASP A 384 14.48 9.30 25.15
C ASP A 384 15.08 8.30 24.15
N LEU A 385 15.46 7.08 24.59
CA LEU A 385 15.98 6.04 23.69
C LEU A 385 14.95 5.57 22.66
N CYS A 386 13.66 5.77 22.94
CA CYS A 386 12.56 5.44 22.02
C CYS A 386 12.52 6.33 20.78
N TYR A 387 13.07 7.55 20.83
CA TYR A 387 12.99 8.50 19.71
C TYR A 387 14.02 8.19 18.62
N ALA A 388 13.62 8.36 17.36
CA ALA A 388 14.49 8.10 16.22
C ALA A 388 15.79 8.92 16.27
N ASN A 389 15.72 10.17 16.74
CA ASN A 389 16.87 11.05 16.86
C ASN A 389 17.97 10.49 17.78
N SER A 390 17.59 9.76 18.83
CA SER A 390 18.54 9.19 19.80
C SER A 390 19.44 8.12 19.16
N THR A 391 18.94 7.40 18.14
CA THR A 391 19.74 6.43 17.38
C THR A 391 20.86 7.11 16.57
N ILE A 392 20.57 8.27 15.99
CA ILE A 392 21.52 9.06 15.22
C ILE A 392 22.60 9.61 16.15
N LEU A 393 22.18 10.14 17.30
CA LEU A 393 23.10 10.63 18.34
C LEU A 393 23.98 9.51 18.90
N LEU A 394 23.44 8.31 19.09
CA LEU A 394 24.22 7.14 19.52
C LEU A 394 25.31 6.78 18.52
N ARG A 395 24.98 6.66 17.23
CA ARG A 395 25.95 6.36 16.17
C ARG A 395 27.03 7.44 16.09
N ARG A 396 26.64 8.71 16.17
CA ARG A 396 27.55 9.85 16.18
C ARG A 396 28.49 9.81 17.41
N ALA A 397 27.94 9.55 18.58
CA ALA A 397 28.72 9.46 19.82
C ALA A 397 29.72 8.31 19.79
N ARG A 398 29.31 7.12 19.31
CA ARG A 398 30.18 5.96 19.12
C ARG A 398 31.33 6.26 18.15
N HIS A 399 31.03 6.89 17.02
CA HIS A 399 32.05 7.27 16.04
C HIS A 399 33.03 8.30 16.62
N GLN A 400 32.54 9.32 17.33
CA GLN A 400 33.40 10.30 17.99
C GLN A 400 34.28 9.69 19.08
N ALA A 401 33.76 8.74 19.86
CA ALA A 401 34.55 8.01 20.83
C ALA A 401 35.67 7.22 20.17
N LYS A 402 35.36 6.49 19.08
CA LYS A 402 36.35 5.73 18.31
C LYS A 402 37.45 6.63 17.74
N LEU A 403 37.11 7.77 17.14
CA LEU A 403 38.12 8.72 16.64
C LEU A 403 39.03 9.24 17.76
N ILE A 404 38.46 9.54 18.94
CA ILE A 404 39.26 9.99 20.09
C ILE A 404 40.17 8.86 20.58
N GLU A 405 39.68 7.62 20.63
CA GLU A 405 40.48 6.45 21.01
C GLU A 405 41.61 6.18 20.02
N ASP A 406 41.33 6.18 18.71
CA ASP A 406 42.32 5.99 17.65
C ASP A 406 43.43 7.04 17.75
N GLU A 407 43.08 8.32 17.90
CA GLU A 407 44.04 9.41 18.09
C GLU A 407 44.85 9.28 19.39
N LEU A 408 44.20 8.83 20.48
CA LEU A 408 44.90 8.57 21.74
C LEU A 408 45.88 7.41 21.61
N THR A 409 45.52 6.33 20.91
CA THR A 409 46.43 5.19 20.67
C THR A 409 47.62 5.60 19.83
N GLY A 410 47.44 6.39 18.77
CA GLY A 410 48.56 6.94 17.99
C GLY A 410 49.48 7.83 18.82
N LEU A 411 48.93 8.64 19.72
CA LEU A 411 49.74 9.48 20.61
C LEU A 411 50.44 8.71 21.74
N GLN A 412 49.96 7.50 22.11
CA GLN A 412 50.61 6.64 23.11
C GLN A 412 51.99 6.16 22.65
N GLU A 413 52.26 6.10 21.34
CA GLU A 413 53.59 5.76 20.81
C GLU A 413 54.64 6.84 21.10
N HIS A 414 54.20 8.08 21.34
CA HIS A 414 55.08 9.23 21.54
C HIS A 414 55.07 9.78 22.97
N PHE A 415 53.96 9.61 23.71
CA PHE A 415 53.76 10.18 25.03
C PHE A 415 53.35 9.15 26.09
N VAL A 416 53.87 9.32 27.30
CA VAL A 416 53.45 8.58 28.49
C VAL A 416 52.18 9.22 29.05
N MET A 417 51.02 8.66 28.70
CA MET A 417 49.70 9.22 29.01
C MET A 417 49.45 9.49 30.50
N ASP A 418 49.99 8.67 31.39
CA ASP A 418 49.84 8.83 32.84
C ASP A 418 50.52 10.09 33.40
N LYS A 419 51.52 10.61 32.67
CA LYS A 419 52.30 11.80 33.05
C LYS A 419 51.88 13.06 32.30
N VAL A 420 50.86 12.96 31.43
CA VAL A 420 50.41 14.10 30.64
C VAL A 420 49.75 15.13 31.56
N PRO A 421 50.23 16.39 31.56
CA PRO A 421 49.66 17.45 32.39
C PRO A 421 48.25 17.85 31.92
N GLY A 422 47.52 18.56 32.77
CA GLY A 422 46.16 19.02 32.45
C GLY A 422 46.14 19.96 31.24
N LYS A 423 44.97 20.10 30.59
CA LYS A 423 44.79 20.92 29.38
C LYS A 423 45.31 22.35 29.50
N SER A 424 45.07 23.03 30.62
CA SER A 424 45.54 24.42 30.83
C SER A 424 47.06 24.51 30.80
N GLN A 425 47.73 23.52 31.38
CA GLN A 425 49.19 23.41 31.39
C GLN A 425 49.73 23.05 30.00
N LEU A 426 49.06 22.16 29.25
CA LEU A 426 49.44 21.85 27.85
C LEU A 426 49.35 23.09 26.93
N LEU A 427 48.35 23.94 27.11
CA LEU A 427 48.22 25.18 26.35
C LEU A 427 49.29 26.22 26.75
N SER A 428 49.64 26.30 28.04
CA SER A 428 50.78 27.11 28.51
C SER A 428 52.08 26.65 27.85
N LEU A 429 52.35 25.34 27.91
CA LEU A 429 53.51 24.71 27.27
C LEU A 429 53.55 24.98 25.77
N LEU A 430 52.41 24.90 25.07
CA LEU A 430 52.35 25.22 23.64
C LEU A 430 52.76 26.67 23.36
N SER A 431 52.27 27.63 24.17
CA SER A 431 52.58 29.05 24.02
C SER A 431 54.04 29.39 24.35
N GLU A 432 54.59 28.78 25.39
CA GLU A 432 55.98 28.98 25.82
C GLU A 432 56.98 28.39 24.81
N LEU A 433 56.61 27.25 24.18
CA LEU A 433 57.41 26.60 23.15
C LEU A 433 57.27 27.25 21.77
N SER A 434 56.22 28.05 21.51
CA SER A 434 56.02 28.76 20.24
C SER A 434 56.72 30.12 20.18
N VAL A 435 56.77 30.87 21.30
CA VAL A 435 57.34 32.24 21.35
C VAL A 435 58.84 32.30 20.97
N THR A 436 59.57 31.20 21.14
CA THR A 436 61.02 31.15 20.85
C THR A 436 61.38 31.01 19.38
N VAL A 437 60.44 30.64 18.50
CA VAL A 437 60.70 30.49 17.06
C VAL A 437 60.56 31.83 16.33
N GLU A 438 59.68 32.70 16.80
CA GLU A 438 59.42 34.01 16.18
C GLU A 438 60.56 35.03 16.44
N ARG A 439 61.37 34.81 17.48
CA ARG A 439 62.43 35.75 17.91
C ARG A 439 63.85 35.37 17.47
N GLY A 440 64.03 34.27 16.73
CA GLY A 440 65.35 33.79 16.28
C GLY A 440 66.22 33.18 17.40
N PRO A 441 67.36 32.54 17.04
CA PRO A 441 68.18 31.73 17.97
C PRO A 441 69.00 32.52 19.01
N GLU A 442 68.93 33.85 19.04
CA GLU A 442 69.79 34.70 19.88
C GLU A 442 69.23 35.00 21.28
N LEU A 443 67.98 34.61 21.61
CA LEU A 443 67.40 34.79 22.94
C LEU A 443 66.62 33.54 23.40
N VAL A 444 67.34 32.54 23.91
CA VAL A 444 66.72 31.36 24.56
C VAL A 444 66.52 31.66 26.05
N ASP A 445 65.29 32.01 26.43
CA ASP A 445 64.92 32.36 27.81
C ASP A 445 64.88 31.14 28.76
N SER A 446 65.04 31.36 30.06
CA SER A 446 64.94 30.30 31.10
C SER A 446 63.57 29.60 31.11
N THR A 447 62.52 30.29 30.68
CA THR A 447 61.16 29.77 30.51
C THR A 447 61.11 28.66 29.46
N TYR A 448 61.85 28.80 28.36
CA TYR A 448 61.93 27.77 27.32
C TYR A 448 62.56 26.48 27.83
N PHE A 449 63.65 26.57 28.61
CA PHE A 449 64.29 25.38 29.19
C PHE A 449 63.37 24.66 30.18
N ASN A 450 62.58 25.40 30.95
CA ASN A 450 61.58 24.82 31.86
C ASN A 450 60.44 24.14 31.10
N ALA A 451 59.84 24.80 30.10
CA ALA A 451 58.79 24.24 29.25
C ALA A 451 59.28 22.99 28.49
N ARG A 452 60.51 23.03 27.98
CA ARG A 452 61.16 21.89 27.34
C ARG A 452 61.39 20.75 28.32
N ARG A 453 61.86 21.03 29.53
CA ARG A 453 62.06 20.01 30.57
C ARG A 453 60.74 19.31 30.92
N GLN A 454 59.67 20.07 31.08
CA GLN A 454 58.32 19.53 31.31
C GLN A 454 57.84 18.69 30.13
N PHE A 455 58.03 19.14 28.88
CA PHE A 455 57.72 18.36 27.69
C PHE A 455 58.46 17.01 27.65
N MET A 456 59.75 16.99 28.02
CA MET A 456 60.58 15.78 28.05
C MET A 456 60.19 14.80 29.18
N GLU A 457 59.45 15.24 30.18
CA GLU A 457 59.03 14.41 31.32
C GLU A 457 57.95 13.39 30.93
N PHE A 458 57.07 13.75 30.00
CA PHE A 458 55.98 12.90 29.51
C PHE A 458 56.18 12.40 28.08
N SER A 459 57.31 12.72 27.44
CA SER A 459 57.67 12.20 26.11
C SER A 459 58.45 10.87 26.23
N ILE A 460 58.18 9.90 25.34
CA ILE A 460 58.86 8.60 25.32
C ILE A 460 60.29 8.74 24.78
N HIS A 461 60.45 9.47 23.66
CA HIS A 461 61.76 9.78 23.08
C HIS A 461 62.31 11.09 23.63
N LYS A 462 63.46 11.02 24.30
CA LYS A 462 64.14 12.19 24.88
C LYS A 462 65.11 12.81 23.88
N SER A 463 64.62 13.72 23.05
CA SER A 463 65.41 14.37 22.01
C SER A 463 66.20 15.59 22.51
N ALA A 464 67.41 15.77 21.98
CA ALA A 464 68.30 16.88 22.32
C ALA A 464 67.87 18.22 21.68
N HIS A 465 67.01 18.19 20.66
CA HIS A 465 66.46 19.37 20.00
C HIS A 465 64.98 19.16 19.68
N LEU A 466 64.16 20.18 19.90
CA LEU A 466 62.71 20.12 19.65
C LEU A 466 62.42 20.43 18.18
N THR A 467 62.06 19.41 17.39
CA THR A 467 61.71 19.58 15.97
C THR A 467 60.29 20.12 15.79
N ALA A 468 59.95 20.58 14.58
CA ALA A 468 58.59 21.02 14.23
C ALA A 468 57.54 19.89 14.43
N GLU A 469 57.93 18.63 14.23
CA GLU A 469 57.07 17.46 14.43
C GLU A 469 56.66 17.28 15.90
N HIS A 470 57.58 17.46 16.85
CA HIS A 470 57.26 17.39 18.28
C HIS A 470 56.24 18.47 18.69
N ARG A 471 56.30 19.66 18.08
CA ARG A 471 55.31 20.73 18.32
C ARG A 471 53.95 20.39 17.70
N ARG A 472 53.94 19.77 16.51
CA ARG A 472 52.72 19.26 15.88
C ARG A 472 52.06 18.21 16.77
N LEU A 473 52.83 17.24 17.28
CA LEU A 473 52.35 16.20 18.18
C LEU A 473 51.82 16.78 19.51
N LEU A 474 52.50 17.78 20.09
CA LEU A 474 52.02 18.48 21.27
C LEU A 474 50.71 19.25 21.01
N SER A 475 50.60 19.91 19.87
CA SER A 475 49.37 20.59 19.44
C SER A 475 48.22 19.58 19.24
N GLN A 476 48.52 18.43 18.64
CA GLN A 476 47.57 17.33 18.47
C GLN A 476 47.11 16.77 19.82
N LEU A 477 48.03 16.53 20.76
CA LEU A 477 47.73 16.09 22.12
C LEU A 477 46.81 17.09 22.85
N ALA A 478 47.11 18.38 22.79
CA ALA A 478 46.27 19.42 23.40
C ALA A 478 44.86 19.47 22.77
N LYS A 479 44.75 19.28 21.45
CA LYS A 479 43.47 19.19 20.74
C LYS A 479 42.67 17.96 21.17
N VAL A 480 43.29 16.77 21.19
CA VAL A 480 42.63 15.52 21.57
C VAL A 480 42.15 15.57 23.03
N MET A 481 42.95 16.11 23.94
CA MET A 481 42.53 16.33 25.34
C MET A 481 41.33 17.26 25.45
N ARG A 482 41.31 18.36 24.67
CA ARG A 482 40.15 19.26 24.60
C ARG A 482 38.91 18.55 24.05
N PHE A 483 39.05 17.76 22.99
CA PHE A 483 37.92 17.03 22.40
C PHE A 483 37.38 15.97 23.37
N ARG A 484 38.24 15.26 24.09
CA ARG A 484 37.86 14.32 25.14
C ARG A 484 37.02 15.00 26.24
N GLU A 485 37.45 16.15 26.74
CA GLU A 485 36.68 16.90 27.75
C GLU A 485 35.32 17.34 27.22
N LEU A 486 35.27 17.89 26.00
CA LEU A 486 34.01 18.33 25.39
C LEU A 486 33.06 17.15 25.15
N PHE A 487 33.59 16.01 24.74
CA PHE A 487 32.83 14.79 24.54
C PHE A 487 32.22 14.29 25.85
N VAL A 488 33.03 14.10 26.89
CA VAL A 488 32.57 13.62 28.21
C VAL A 488 31.52 14.56 28.83
N ASN A 489 31.66 15.87 28.60
CA ASN A 489 30.75 16.89 29.12
C ASN A 489 29.60 17.25 28.16
N ASN A 490 29.43 16.53 27.05
CA ASN A 490 28.37 16.83 26.09
C ASN A 490 26.99 16.60 26.74
N THR A 491 26.22 17.69 26.88
CA THR A 491 24.88 17.68 27.47
C THR A 491 23.84 17.03 26.56
N GLU A 492 24.01 17.12 25.23
CA GLU A 492 23.09 16.53 24.26
C GLU A 492 23.10 15.00 24.36
N TYR A 493 24.29 14.40 24.41
CA TYR A 493 24.42 12.94 24.57
C TYR A 493 23.91 12.47 25.92
N ARG A 494 24.15 13.24 26.99
CA ARG A 494 23.63 12.89 28.32
C ARG A 494 22.11 12.98 28.39
N ALA A 495 21.50 13.94 27.70
CA ALA A 495 20.04 14.06 27.63
C ALA A 495 19.43 12.89 26.83
N ALA A 496 19.95 12.61 25.64
CA ALA A 496 19.36 11.61 24.75
C ALA A 496 19.64 10.14 25.16
N LEU A 497 20.86 9.84 25.62
CA LEU A 497 21.29 8.47 25.96
C LEU A 497 21.14 8.16 27.46
N GLY A 498 20.85 9.17 28.27
CA GLY A 498 20.58 9.02 29.70
C GLY A 498 21.76 8.42 30.50
N PRO A 499 21.49 7.58 31.51
CA PRO A 499 22.48 7.07 32.45
C PRO A 499 23.48 6.08 31.83
N GLY A 500 23.19 5.57 30.63
CA GLY A 500 24.10 4.70 29.89
C GLY A 500 25.31 5.43 29.33
N TYR A 501 25.23 6.74 29.11
CA TYR A 501 26.35 7.53 28.61
C TYR A 501 27.34 7.91 29.72
N ARG A 502 28.56 7.34 29.65
CA ARG A 502 29.68 7.59 30.58
C ARG A 502 30.92 8.12 29.85
N GLY A 503 30.72 8.85 28.74
CA GLY A 503 31.81 9.38 27.92
C GLY A 503 32.61 8.25 27.25
N LEU A 504 33.94 8.28 27.36
CA LEU A 504 34.80 7.21 26.81
C LEU A 504 34.70 5.88 27.59
N ARG A 505 34.07 5.86 28.76
CA ARG A 505 33.83 4.63 29.55
C ARG A 505 32.46 4.02 29.27
N THR A 506 31.81 4.45 28.20
CA THR A 506 30.49 3.95 27.81
C THR A 506 30.66 2.54 27.25
N ASP A 507 29.84 1.61 27.73
CA ASP A 507 29.69 0.31 27.09
C ASP A 507 28.77 0.46 25.87
N TRP A 508 29.40 0.69 24.72
CA TRP A 508 28.69 1.00 23.48
C TRP A 508 27.81 -0.13 23.01
N ASP A 509 28.21 -1.38 23.23
CA ASP A 509 27.46 -2.53 22.75
C ASP A 509 26.19 -2.70 23.60
N VAL A 510 26.30 -2.66 24.93
CA VAL A 510 25.11 -2.73 25.82
C VAL A 510 24.14 -1.58 25.55
N LEU A 511 24.66 -0.37 25.37
CA LEU A 511 23.83 0.80 25.07
C LEU A 511 23.13 0.68 23.71
N THR A 512 23.82 0.11 22.72
CA THR A 512 23.25 -0.13 21.38
C THR A 512 22.11 -1.13 21.44
N HIS A 513 22.31 -2.30 22.09
CA HIS A 513 21.25 -3.30 22.25
C HIS A 513 20.03 -2.75 23.02
N THR A 514 20.27 -1.92 24.05
CA THR A 514 19.17 -1.29 24.81
C THR A 514 18.41 -0.27 23.96
N CYS A 515 19.11 0.49 23.12
CA CYS A 515 18.48 1.44 22.20
C CYS A 515 17.71 0.72 21.08
N GLU A 516 18.24 -0.37 20.54
CA GLU A 516 17.55 -1.21 19.55
C GLU A 516 16.26 -1.79 20.11
N TYR A 517 16.29 -2.32 21.34
CA TYR A 517 15.08 -2.77 22.03
C TYR A 517 14.07 -1.63 22.25
N ALA A 518 14.52 -0.46 22.69
CA ALA A 518 13.65 0.71 22.87
C ALA A 518 12.98 1.14 21.56
N ARG A 519 13.70 1.04 20.44
CA ARG A 519 13.19 1.30 19.09
C ARG A 519 12.20 0.25 18.62
N GLU A 520 12.52 -1.02 18.80
CA GLU A 520 11.59 -2.12 18.49
C GLU A 520 10.28 -1.96 19.25
N LEU A 521 10.35 -1.61 20.55
CA LEU A 521 9.18 -1.33 21.37
C LEU A 521 8.36 -0.15 20.81
N ALA A 522 9.01 0.96 20.43
CA ALA A 522 8.35 2.11 19.82
C ALA A 522 7.71 1.79 18.46
N ASP A 523 8.39 1.00 17.62
CA ASP A 523 7.94 0.63 16.28
C ASP A 523 6.73 -0.32 16.34
N VAL A 524 6.73 -1.30 17.27
CA VAL A 524 5.60 -2.22 17.48
C VAL A 524 4.38 -1.50 18.06
N LEU A 525 4.60 -0.57 19.00
CA LEU A 525 3.54 0.26 19.55
C LEU A 525 3.05 1.33 18.58
N GLN A 526 3.86 1.67 17.57
CA GLN A 526 3.62 2.72 16.59
C GLN A 526 3.41 4.09 17.27
N SER A 527 4.02 4.27 18.43
CA SER A 527 3.90 5.46 19.28
C SER A 527 5.14 5.61 20.16
N GLU A 528 5.96 6.61 19.85
CA GLU A 528 7.20 6.90 20.59
C GLU A 528 6.89 7.44 21.99
N THR A 529 5.77 8.13 22.17
CA THR A 529 5.34 8.70 23.47
C THR A 529 4.88 7.62 24.44
N LEU A 530 4.13 6.62 23.95
CA LEU A 530 3.72 5.50 24.78
C LEU A 530 4.92 4.63 25.16
N ALA A 531 5.80 4.36 24.20
CA ALA A 531 7.05 3.66 24.44
C ALA A 531 7.94 4.36 25.49
N SER A 532 8.07 5.68 25.41
CA SER A 532 8.88 6.46 26.34
C SER A 532 8.33 6.43 27.76
N GLN A 533 7.00 6.46 27.94
CA GLN A 533 6.38 6.29 29.26
C GLN A 533 6.56 4.88 29.83
N ILE A 534 6.47 3.84 28.98
CA ILE A 534 6.77 2.46 29.37
C ILE A 534 8.19 2.35 29.92
N LEU A 535 9.19 2.83 29.18
CA LEU A 535 10.59 2.75 29.62
C LEU A 535 10.84 3.56 30.90
N ARG A 536 10.22 4.73 31.02
CA ARG A 536 10.35 5.59 32.21
C ARG A 536 9.91 4.88 33.49
N ASN A 537 8.84 4.09 33.41
CA ASN A 537 8.24 3.40 34.55
C ASN A 537 8.30 1.87 34.40
N TRP A 538 9.37 1.34 33.80
CA TRP A 538 9.48 -0.05 33.35
C TRP A 538 9.12 -1.09 34.42
N THR A 539 9.65 -0.95 35.64
CA THR A 539 9.45 -1.91 36.73
C THR A 539 7.99 -1.95 37.20
N ALA A 540 7.38 -0.79 37.41
CA ALA A 540 5.97 -0.67 37.76
C ALA A 540 5.07 -1.14 36.62
N PHE A 541 5.45 -0.83 35.38
CA PHE A 541 4.72 -1.25 34.17
C PHE A 541 4.72 -2.77 34.02
N ARG A 542 5.88 -3.42 34.10
CA ARG A 542 5.99 -4.88 33.98
C ARG A 542 5.16 -5.60 35.04
N ALA A 543 5.17 -5.11 36.28
CA ALA A 543 4.39 -5.69 37.36
C ALA A 543 2.87 -5.56 37.11
N ALA A 544 2.39 -4.34 36.84
CA ALA A 544 0.97 -4.08 36.62
C ALA A 544 0.44 -4.76 35.35
N TYR A 545 1.20 -4.70 34.25
CA TYR A 545 0.83 -5.29 32.96
C TYR A 545 0.62 -6.80 33.05
N SER A 546 1.48 -7.52 33.79
CA SER A 546 1.36 -8.97 33.93
C SER A 546 0.07 -9.40 34.62
N VAL A 547 -0.44 -8.58 35.57
CA VAL A 547 -1.67 -8.84 36.30
C VAL A 547 -2.90 -8.47 35.46
N GLU A 548 -2.81 -7.38 34.70
CA GLU A 548 -3.94 -6.82 33.93
C GLU A 548 -3.96 -7.24 32.45
N LEU A 549 -3.11 -8.18 32.04
CA LEU A 549 -2.96 -8.62 30.65
C LEU A 549 -4.29 -9.06 30.02
N GLU A 550 -5.04 -9.93 30.71
CA GLU A 550 -6.31 -10.47 30.21
C GLU A 550 -7.33 -9.34 30.00
N LEU A 551 -7.36 -8.34 30.89
CA LEU A 551 -8.22 -7.17 30.76
C LEU A 551 -7.86 -6.35 29.53
N LEU A 552 -6.56 -6.12 29.30
CA LEU A 552 -6.06 -5.39 28.13
C LEU A 552 -6.33 -6.14 26.82
N GLN A 553 -6.19 -7.47 26.80
CA GLN A 553 -6.50 -8.29 25.62
C GLN A 553 -7.99 -8.28 25.30
N ASN A 554 -8.85 -8.42 26.31
CA ASN A 554 -10.31 -8.33 26.14
C ASN A 554 -10.72 -6.94 25.62
N ALA A 555 -10.12 -5.87 26.15
CA ALA A 555 -10.36 -4.53 25.67
C ALA A 555 -9.83 -4.29 24.24
N ALA A 556 -8.68 -4.86 23.89
CA ALA A 556 -8.16 -4.79 22.52
C ALA A 556 -9.06 -5.51 21.53
N GLU A 557 -9.59 -6.68 21.87
CA GLU A 557 -10.57 -7.37 21.03
C GLU A 557 -11.88 -6.57 20.90
N ALA A 558 -12.39 -6.03 22.00
CA ALA A 558 -13.54 -5.14 22.00
C ALA A 558 -13.31 -3.89 21.12
N CYS A 559 -12.13 -3.26 21.21
CA CYS A 559 -11.74 -2.15 20.35
C CYS A 559 -11.68 -2.54 18.87
N ARG A 560 -11.12 -3.71 18.52
CA ARG A 560 -11.09 -4.18 17.13
C ARG A 560 -12.50 -4.37 16.57
N ARG A 561 -13.40 -4.97 17.38
CA ARG A 561 -14.80 -5.18 16.99
C ARG A 561 -15.55 -3.85 16.84
N LEU A 562 -15.34 -2.89 17.75
CA LEU A 562 -15.90 -1.54 17.65
C LEU A 562 -15.39 -0.77 16.43
N LEU A 563 -14.10 -0.86 16.11
CA LEU A 563 -13.54 -0.24 14.90
C LEU A 563 -14.06 -0.89 13.63
N GLY A 564 -14.34 -2.20 13.66
CA GLY A 564 -15.02 -2.91 12.58
C GLY A 564 -16.42 -2.37 12.32
N THR A 565 -17.18 -2.04 13.37
CA THR A 565 -18.57 -1.56 13.22
C THR A 565 -18.68 -0.05 12.99
N VAL A 566 -17.88 0.77 13.66
CA VAL A 566 -17.96 2.25 13.61
C VAL A 566 -17.06 2.84 12.51
N GLY A 567 -16.12 2.03 12.02
CA GLY A 567 -15.20 2.37 10.93
C GLY A 567 -13.79 2.74 11.40
N THR A 568 -12.82 2.56 10.50
CA THR A 568 -11.38 2.70 10.76
C THR A 568 -10.90 4.13 11.02
N ARG A 569 -11.70 5.14 10.67
CA ARG A 569 -11.41 6.57 10.93
C ARG A 569 -11.20 6.89 12.42
N TRP A 570 -11.70 6.05 13.32
CA TRP A 570 -11.57 6.21 14.77
C TRP A 570 -10.30 5.58 15.35
N GLN A 571 -9.46 4.95 14.52
CA GLN A 571 -8.20 4.34 14.99
C GLN A 571 -7.23 5.34 15.60
N THR A 572 -7.18 6.56 15.06
CA THR A 572 -6.29 7.64 15.51
C THR A 572 -6.90 8.49 16.63
N GLN A 573 -8.19 8.32 16.92
CA GLN A 573 -8.86 9.04 17.99
C GLN A 573 -8.70 8.33 19.33
N THR A 574 -8.99 9.05 20.41
CA THR A 574 -8.92 8.51 21.77
C THR A 574 -9.92 7.37 21.94
N ALA A 575 -9.52 6.32 22.66
CA ALA A 575 -10.40 5.19 22.95
C ALA A 575 -11.66 5.64 23.71
N ALA A 576 -11.56 6.68 24.55
CA ALA A 576 -12.70 7.30 25.21
C ALA A 576 -13.70 7.91 24.20
N SER A 577 -13.25 8.67 23.20
CA SER A 577 -14.17 9.24 22.20
C SER A 577 -14.84 8.16 21.36
N LEU A 578 -14.11 7.09 21.02
CA LEU A 578 -14.66 5.91 20.35
C LEU A 578 -15.80 5.28 21.16
N THR A 579 -15.64 5.10 22.47
CA THR A 579 -16.70 4.51 23.32
C THR A 579 -17.95 5.38 23.37
N VAL A 580 -17.81 6.71 23.49
CA VAL A 580 -18.94 7.65 23.50
C VAL A 580 -19.68 7.61 22.16
N HIS A 581 -18.95 7.62 21.05
CA HIS A 581 -19.55 7.54 19.72
C HIS A 581 -20.25 6.21 19.47
N ALA A 582 -19.65 5.09 19.90
CA ALA A 582 -20.27 3.78 19.78
C ALA A 582 -21.58 3.70 20.58
N GLN A 583 -21.63 4.26 21.79
CA GLN A 583 -22.86 4.35 22.59
C GLN A 583 -23.94 5.21 21.90
N LEU A 584 -23.55 6.30 21.22
CA LEU A 584 -24.47 7.11 20.42
C LEU A 584 -25.06 6.32 19.24
N ILE A 585 -24.26 5.50 18.56
CA ILE A 585 -24.76 4.61 17.51
C ILE A 585 -25.73 3.59 18.10
N ALA A 586 -25.38 2.97 19.23
CA ALA A 586 -26.25 1.99 19.89
C ALA A 586 -27.62 2.61 20.25
N SER A 587 -27.65 3.84 20.78
CA SER A 587 -28.92 4.51 21.09
C SER A 587 -29.71 4.86 19.83
N ARG A 588 -29.08 5.35 18.76
CA ARG A 588 -29.72 5.60 17.46
C ARG A 588 -30.31 4.33 16.86
N LEU A 589 -29.62 3.21 16.93
CA LEU A 589 -30.12 1.92 16.46
C LEU A 589 -31.37 1.48 17.21
N THR A 590 -31.44 1.69 18.53
CA THR A 590 -32.66 1.41 19.30
C THR A 590 -33.82 2.32 18.90
N GLU A 591 -33.57 3.60 18.63
CA GLU A 591 -34.58 4.55 18.16
C GLU A 591 -35.06 4.24 16.73
N TRP A 592 -34.17 3.85 15.84
CA TRP A 592 -34.55 3.47 14.48
C TRP A 592 -35.34 2.17 14.46
N ARG A 593 -35.03 1.22 15.34
CA ARG A 593 -35.83 0.01 15.50
C ARG A 593 -37.27 0.31 15.90
N THR A 594 -37.50 1.26 16.80
CA THR A 594 -38.87 1.66 17.17
C THR A 594 -39.58 2.41 16.05
N THR A 595 -38.83 3.16 15.22
CA THR A 595 -39.39 3.97 14.13
C THR A 595 -39.72 3.16 12.87
N TYR A 596 -38.85 2.22 12.48
CA TYR A 596 -38.97 1.46 11.23
C TYR A 596 -39.52 0.04 11.41
N GLY A 597 -39.58 -0.47 12.65
CA GLY A 597 -40.07 -1.81 12.97
C GLY A 597 -39.01 -2.91 12.87
N SER A 598 -39.42 -4.16 13.14
CA SER A 598 -38.56 -5.34 13.01
C SER A 598 -38.43 -5.76 11.56
N MET A 599 -37.20 -6.00 11.10
CA MET A 599 -36.89 -6.34 9.70
C MET A 599 -36.70 -7.85 9.51
N ASP A 600 -37.52 -8.66 10.19
CA ASP A 600 -37.38 -10.12 10.21
C ASP A 600 -37.48 -10.72 8.80
N ASN A 601 -38.34 -10.16 7.96
CA ASN A 601 -38.52 -10.56 6.55
C ASN A 601 -37.28 -10.35 5.65
N HIS A 602 -36.29 -9.55 6.09
CA HIS A 602 -35.08 -9.22 5.34
C HIS A 602 -33.81 -9.45 6.17
N ALA A 603 -33.88 -10.36 7.15
CA ALA A 603 -32.86 -10.61 8.15
C ALA A 603 -31.46 -10.90 7.56
N ASP A 604 -31.40 -11.60 6.43
CA ASP A 604 -30.15 -12.03 5.79
C ASP A 604 -29.54 -10.97 4.86
N LYS A 605 -30.22 -9.82 4.68
CA LYS A 605 -29.78 -8.76 3.77
C LYS A 605 -28.91 -7.74 4.49
N THR A 606 -27.99 -7.12 3.75
CA THR A 606 -27.21 -5.97 4.22
C THR A 606 -27.78 -4.66 3.64
N PRO A 607 -27.66 -3.53 4.34
CA PRO A 607 -28.05 -2.24 3.81
C PRO A 607 -27.36 -1.90 2.48
N ALA A 608 -26.10 -2.31 2.28
CA ALA A 608 -25.41 -2.14 1.00
C ALA A 608 -26.12 -2.87 -0.15
N MET A 609 -26.54 -4.13 0.06
CA MET A 609 -27.26 -4.90 -0.95
C MET A 609 -28.64 -4.31 -1.28
N VAL A 610 -29.30 -3.76 -0.26
CA VAL A 610 -30.54 -3.02 -0.46
C VAL A 610 -30.27 -1.78 -1.32
N LEU A 611 -29.27 -0.98 -0.99
CA LEU A 611 -28.99 0.25 -1.72
C LEU A 611 -28.50 -0.02 -3.14
N SER A 612 -27.78 -1.12 -3.39
CA SER A 612 -27.34 -1.50 -4.74
C SER A 612 -28.49 -1.89 -5.66
N SER A 613 -29.63 -2.31 -5.10
CA SER A 613 -30.83 -2.60 -5.88
C SER A 613 -31.56 -1.34 -6.39
N PHE A 614 -31.15 -0.15 -5.93
CA PHE A 614 -31.69 1.13 -6.36
C PHE A 614 -30.67 1.88 -7.23
N SER A 615 -31.14 2.54 -8.29
CA SER A 615 -30.26 3.26 -9.22
C SER A 615 -29.87 4.66 -8.72
N GLY A 616 -30.54 5.13 -7.65
CA GLY A 616 -30.38 6.48 -7.10
C GLY A 616 -31.12 7.55 -7.90
N ARG A 617 -31.79 7.18 -9.00
CA ARG A 617 -32.70 8.06 -9.74
C ARG A 617 -34.10 7.90 -9.17
N SER A 618 -34.69 9.01 -8.71
CA SER A 618 -35.99 8.99 -8.03
C SER A 618 -37.09 8.27 -8.80
N HIS A 619 -37.12 8.42 -10.12
CA HIS A 619 -38.13 7.77 -10.96
C HIS A 619 -37.95 6.24 -11.00
N ASP A 620 -36.72 5.78 -11.23
CA ASP A 620 -36.41 4.35 -11.33
C ASP A 620 -36.59 3.65 -9.97
N ASP A 621 -36.20 4.31 -8.88
CA ASP A 621 -36.38 3.79 -7.51
C ASP A 621 -37.85 3.59 -7.16
N ILE A 622 -38.73 4.53 -7.53
CA ILE A 622 -40.18 4.40 -7.32
C ILE A 622 -40.74 3.24 -8.16
N LEU A 623 -40.27 3.08 -9.40
CA LEU A 623 -40.68 1.96 -10.25
C LEU A 623 -40.29 0.62 -9.64
N VAL A 624 -39.06 0.50 -9.11
CA VAL A 624 -38.60 -0.70 -8.40
C VAL A 624 -39.46 -0.94 -7.15
N GLU A 625 -39.71 0.08 -6.33
CA GLU A 625 -40.60 -0.01 -5.16
C GLU A 625 -41.98 -0.57 -5.55
N THR A 626 -42.62 -0.02 -6.59
CA THR A 626 -43.93 -0.48 -7.06
C THR A 626 -43.90 -1.90 -7.62
N GLN A 627 -42.84 -2.26 -8.36
CA GLN A 627 -42.70 -3.58 -8.95
C GLN A 627 -42.48 -4.67 -7.89
N VAL A 628 -41.74 -4.37 -6.83
CA VAL A 628 -41.56 -5.31 -5.71
C VAL A 628 -42.90 -5.53 -5.00
N ASP A 629 -43.67 -4.48 -4.72
CA ASP A 629 -44.99 -4.59 -4.12
C ASP A 629 -45.98 -5.39 -4.99
N GLU A 630 -45.99 -5.16 -6.31
CA GLU A 630 -46.77 -5.97 -7.25
C GLU A 630 -46.37 -7.45 -7.23
N THR A 631 -45.07 -7.76 -7.23
CA THR A 631 -44.63 -9.16 -7.15
C THR A 631 -44.98 -9.81 -5.82
N ARG A 632 -44.81 -9.09 -4.70
CA ARG A 632 -45.12 -9.59 -3.37
C ARG A 632 -46.62 -9.89 -3.21
N THR A 633 -47.48 -8.97 -3.66
CA THR A 633 -48.93 -9.17 -3.61
C THR A 633 -49.39 -10.34 -4.48
N ARG A 634 -48.76 -10.56 -5.63
CA ARG A 634 -49.03 -11.74 -6.48
C ARG A 634 -48.59 -13.05 -5.82
N ILE A 635 -47.36 -13.14 -5.33
CA ILE A 635 -46.84 -14.35 -4.67
C ILE A 635 -47.71 -14.69 -3.45
N ASN A 636 -48.07 -13.69 -2.64
CA ASN A 636 -48.93 -13.89 -1.48
C ASN A 636 -50.33 -14.36 -1.87
N ARG A 637 -50.89 -13.87 -2.98
CA ARG A 637 -52.19 -14.31 -3.49
C ARG A 637 -52.15 -15.77 -3.95
N GLN A 638 -51.15 -16.15 -4.73
CA GLN A 638 -50.97 -17.55 -5.18
C GLN A 638 -50.76 -18.52 -4.02
N LEU A 639 -50.10 -18.06 -2.95
CA LEU A 639 -49.93 -18.82 -1.71
C LEU A 639 -51.23 -18.96 -0.91
N GLN A 640 -52.10 -17.94 -0.93
CA GLN A 640 -53.44 -17.98 -0.30
C GLN A 640 -54.43 -18.85 -1.07
N ASP A 641 -54.37 -18.77 -2.41
CA ASP A 641 -55.22 -19.56 -3.32
C ASP A 641 -54.78 -21.04 -3.36
N GLY A 642 -53.61 -21.37 -2.77
CA GLY A 642 -53.09 -22.74 -2.65
C GLY A 642 -52.49 -23.27 -3.96
N GLU A 643 -52.26 -22.41 -4.94
CA GLU A 643 -51.76 -22.75 -6.28
C GLU A 643 -50.28 -23.17 -6.24
N ILE A 644 -49.50 -22.63 -5.30
CA ILE A 644 -48.04 -22.82 -5.23
C ILE A 644 -47.59 -23.09 -3.78
N ARG A 645 -46.68 -24.05 -3.59
CA ARG A 645 -46.06 -24.36 -2.29
C ARG A 645 -44.88 -23.43 -1.99
N ARG A 646 -44.61 -23.18 -0.70
CA ARG A 646 -43.47 -22.35 -0.26
C ARG A 646 -42.12 -22.81 -0.81
N GLU A 647 -41.90 -24.12 -0.85
CA GLU A 647 -40.68 -24.72 -1.41
C GLU A 647 -40.48 -24.36 -2.89
N GLN A 648 -41.57 -24.41 -3.69
CA GLN A 648 -41.54 -24.06 -5.11
C GLN A 648 -41.22 -22.57 -5.33
N ILE A 649 -41.75 -21.68 -4.48
CA ILE A 649 -41.44 -20.24 -4.52
C ILE A 649 -39.95 -20.00 -4.24
N THR A 650 -39.39 -20.73 -3.27
CA THR A 650 -37.98 -20.53 -2.91
C THR A 650 -37.03 -21.04 -3.97
N ASP A 651 -37.34 -22.18 -4.59
CA ASP A 651 -36.52 -22.76 -5.66
C ASP A 651 -36.61 -21.93 -6.95
N THR A 652 -37.79 -21.40 -7.28
CA THR A 652 -37.98 -20.48 -8.42
C THR A 652 -37.25 -19.16 -8.24
N LEU A 653 -37.34 -18.52 -7.07
CA LEU A 653 -36.64 -17.26 -6.80
C LEU A 653 -35.12 -17.45 -6.80
N LYS A 654 -34.60 -18.53 -6.22
CA LYS A 654 -33.17 -18.87 -6.24
C LYS A 654 -32.68 -19.12 -7.66
N TRP A 655 -33.42 -19.88 -8.45
CA TRP A 655 -33.09 -20.14 -9.85
C TRP A 655 -33.09 -18.85 -10.67
N LEU A 656 -34.11 -18.01 -10.54
CA LEU A 656 -34.17 -16.72 -11.23
C LEU A 656 -33.02 -15.79 -10.85
N LEU A 657 -32.62 -15.78 -9.58
CA LEU A 657 -31.49 -14.97 -9.12
C LEU A 657 -30.18 -15.49 -9.74
N ALA A 658 -29.93 -16.80 -9.70
CA ALA A 658 -28.77 -17.42 -10.33
C ALA A 658 -28.76 -17.23 -11.86
N ALA A 659 -29.90 -17.38 -12.52
CA ALA A 659 -30.06 -17.14 -13.96
C ALA A 659 -29.82 -15.66 -14.31
N SER A 660 -30.29 -14.73 -13.49
CA SER A 660 -30.04 -13.30 -13.69
C SER A 660 -28.56 -12.94 -13.51
N GLN A 661 -27.87 -13.56 -12.55
CA GLN A 661 -26.43 -13.37 -12.32
C GLN A 661 -25.60 -13.96 -13.46
N ALA A 662 -25.91 -15.20 -13.88
CA ALA A 662 -25.26 -15.82 -15.02
C ALA A 662 -25.49 -15.01 -16.31
N ALA A 663 -26.70 -14.47 -16.51
CA ALA A 663 -26.98 -13.59 -17.64
C ALA A 663 -26.16 -12.29 -17.58
N THR A 664 -26.00 -11.66 -16.41
CA THR A 664 -25.12 -10.49 -16.27
C THR A 664 -23.65 -10.83 -16.47
N ASP A 665 -23.16 -11.96 -15.97
CA ASP A 665 -21.76 -12.37 -16.11
C ASP A 665 -21.40 -12.74 -17.55
N HIS A 666 -22.39 -13.16 -18.33
CA HIS A 666 -22.25 -13.53 -19.75
C HIS A 666 -22.75 -12.46 -20.74
N ASP A 667 -23.05 -11.24 -20.29
CA ASP A 667 -23.57 -10.14 -21.12
C ASP A 667 -24.82 -10.52 -21.95
N LEU A 668 -25.70 -11.36 -21.38
CA LEU A 668 -26.96 -11.80 -22.01
C LEU A 668 -28.14 -10.89 -21.63
N ASP A 669 -29.05 -10.65 -22.58
CA ASP A 669 -30.31 -9.95 -22.32
C ASP A 669 -31.34 -10.86 -21.63
N ILE A 670 -32.39 -10.26 -21.05
CA ILE A 670 -33.52 -11.01 -20.43
C ILE A 670 -34.15 -12.00 -21.40
N ASP A 671 -34.11 -11.71 -22.70
CA ASP A 671 -34.67 -12.58 -23.73
C ASP A 671 -34.06 -13.99 -23.67
N ALA A 672 -32.77 -14.12 -23.31
CA ALA A 672 -32.14 -15.43 -23.13
C ALA A 672 -32.75 -16.24 -21.97
N ILE A 673 -33.12 -15.57 -20.86
CA ILE A 673 -33.79 -16.21 -19.72
C ILE A 673 -35.22 -16.61 -20.13
N VAL A 674 -35.93 -15.75 -20.86
CA VAL A 674 -37.29 -16.01 -21.32
C VAL A 674 -37.32 -17.14 -22.35
N GLU A 675 -36.36 -17.20 -23.28
CA GLU A 675 -36.22 -18.30 -24.23
C GLU A 675 -35.93 -19.62 -23.54
N HIS A 676 -35.04 -19.63 -22.53
CA HIS A 676 -34.75 -20.84 -21.76
C HIS A 676 -35.97 -21.33 -20.97
N LEU A 677 -36.81 -20.42 -20.47
CA LEU A 677 -38.09 -20.75 -19.81
C LEU A 677 -39.19 -21.22 -20.77
N GLN A 678 -39.06 -20.98 -22.08
CA GLN A 678 -40.00 -21.49 -23.09
C GLN A 678 -39.62 -22.89 -23.60
N ILE A 679 -38.34 -23.28 -23.43
CA ILE A 679 -37.79 -24.56 -23.86
C ILE A 679 -37.85 -25.61 -22.74
N ALA A 680 -37.74 -25.17 -21.48
CA ALA A 680 -37.98 -25.97 -20.27
C ALA A 680 -39.48 -26.15 -20.00
#